data_AF-A0A2K5JRJ8-F1
#
_entry.id   AF-A0A2K5JRJ8-F1
#
_cell.length_a   1.000
_cell.length_b   1.000
_cell.length_c   1.000
_cell.angle_alpha   90.00
_cell.angle_beta   90.00
_cell.angle_gamma   90.00
#
_symmetry.space_group_name_H-M   'P 1'
#
loop_
_entity.id
_entity.type
_entity.pdbx_description
1 polymer ?
#
loop_
_entity_poly.entity_id
_entity_poly.type
_entity_poly.pdbx_seq_one_letter_code
_entity_poly.pdbx_strand_id
1 'polypeptide(L)'
;SLQQRVAELEKINAEFLRAQQQLEQEFNQKRAKFKELYLAKEEDLKRQNAVLQAAQDDLGHLRTQLWEAQAEMENIKAIATVSENTKQEAIDEVKRQWREEVASLQAVMKETVRDYEHQFHLRLEQERAQWAQYRESAEREIADLRRRLSEGQEEENLENEMKKVKELNHYLEAEKSCRTDLEMYVAVLNTQKSVLQEDAEKLRKELHEVCHLLEQERQQHNQLKHTWQKANDQFLESQRLLMRDMQRMEIVLTSEQLRQVEELKKKDQEDDEQQRLNKRKDHKKTDAEEEIKIPVVCALTQEESSAQLSNEEEHLDSTHGSVHSLDADLLLPAGDPFSKSDNDMFKDGLRRAQSTDSLGTSGSLQSKALGYNYKAKSAGNLDESDFGPLVGADSVSENFDTASLGSLQMPSGFMLTKDQERAIKAMTPEQEETASLLSSVTQGMESAYVSPSGYRLVSETEWNLLQKEVHNAGNKLGRRCDMCSNYEKQLQGIQTQEAETRDQVKKLQLMLRQANDQLEKTMKDKQELEDFIKQSSEDSSHQISALVLRAQASEILLEELQQGFSQAKRDVQEQMAVLMQSREQVSEELVRLQKDNDSLQGKHSLHVSLQQAEDFILPDTTESISSLKAELERIKVEKGQLESTLREKSQQLESLQEIKISLEEQLKKETAAKATVEQLMFEEKNKAQRLQTELDVSEQVQRDFVKLSQTLQVQLERIRQADSLERIRAILNDTKLTDINQLPET
;
A
#
# COMPACT_ATOMS: atom_id res chain seq x y z
N SER A 1 -112.79 -3.13 -84.87
CA SER A 1 -111.98 -3.17 -86.12
C SER A 1 -110.68 -3.91 -85.85
N LEU A 2 -110.13 -4.65 -86.81
CA LEU A 2 -108.79 -5.28 -86.68
C LEU A 2 -107.69 -4.23 -86.41
N GLN A 3 -107.83 -3.01 -86.95
CA GLN A 3 -106.86 -1.93 -86.79
C GLN A 3 -106.63 -1.50 -85.32
N GLN A 4 -107.67 -1.52 -84.48
CA GLN A 4 -107.51 -1.23 -83.05
C GLN A 4 -106.65 -2.29 -82.34
N ARG A 5 -106.88 -3.57 -82.67
CA ARG A 5 -106.12 -4.71 -82.12
C ARG A 5 -104.65 -4.65 -82.56
N VAL A 6 -104.38 -4.22 -83.79
CA VAL A 6 -103.02 -4.02 -84.32
C VAL A 6 -102.32 -2.87 -83.59
N ALA A 7 -102.94 -1.70 -83.48
CA ALA A 7 -102.34 -0.56 -82.77
C ALA A 7 -102.08 -0.85 -81.28
N GLU A 8 -102.94 -1.64 -80.65
CA GLU A 8 -102.79 -2.08 -79.25
C GLU A 8 -101.63 -3.08 -79.09
N LEU A 9 -101.47 -4.02 -80.04
CA LEU A 9 -100.30 -4.92 -80.10
C LEU A 9 -99.00 -4.18 -80.43
N GLU A 10 -99.02 -3.18 -81.32
CA GLU A 10 -97.86 -2.33 -81.63
C GLU A 10 -97.42 -1.52 -80.41
N LYS A 11 -98.38 -0.98 -79.63
CA LYS A 11 -98.11 -0.30 -78.36
C LYS A 11 -97.47 -1.25 -77.34
N ILE A 12 -98.05 -2.44 -77.15
CA ILE A 12 -97.51 -3.47 -76.22
C ILE A 12 -96.10 -3.90 -76.67
N ASN A 13 -95.86 -4.08 -77.97
CA ASN A 13 -94.54 -4.43 -78.50
C ASN A 13 -93.51 -3.30 -78.28
N ALA A 14 -93.91 -2.03 -78.46
CA ALA A 14 -93.06 -0.88 -78.19
C ALA A 14 -92.78 -0.66 -76.69
N GLU A 15 -93.70 -1.06 -75.80
CA GLU A 15 -93.50 -1.08 -74.35
C GLU A 15 -92.60 -2.25 -73.93
N PHE A 16 -92.77 -3.43 -74.52
CA PHE A 16 -91.90 -4.59 -74.33
C PHE A 16 -90.45 -4.30 -74.76
N LEU A 17 -90.24 -3.72 -75.95
CA LEU A 17 -88.92 -3.29 -76.43
C LEU A 17 -88.25 -2.26 -75.50
N ARG A 18 -89.02 -1.32 -74.94
CA ARG A 18 -88.50 -0.36 -73.94
C ARG A 18 -88.12 -1.04 -72.62
N ALA A 19 -88.95 -1.96 -72.12
CA ALA A 19 -88.64 -2.74 -70.92
C ALA A 19 -87.41 -3.64 -71.13
N GLN A 20 -87.27 -4.26 -72.30
CA GLN A 20 -86.09 -5.05 -72.67
C GLN A 20 -84.82 -4.19 -72.68
N GLN A 21 -84.85 -3.00 -73.31
CA GLN A 21 -83.72 -2.07 -73.29
C GLN A 21 -83.35 -1.60 -71.86
N GLN A 22 -84.34 -1.34 -71.00
CA GLN A 22 -84.08 -0.97 -69.61
C GLN A 22 -83.42 -2.10 -68.83
N LEU A 23 -83.94 -3.34 -68.94
CA LEU A 23 -83.34 -4.52 -68.30
C LEU A 23 -81.91 -4.79 -68.81
N GLU A 24 -81.65 -4.60 -70.10
CA GLU A 24 -80.33 -4.76 -70.70
C GLU A 24 -79.34 -3.67 -70.25
N GLN A 25 -79.80 -2.41 -70.09
CA GLN A 25 -79.00 -1.34 -69.49
C GLN A 25 -78.71 -1.59 -68.00
N GLU A 26 -79.71 -2.01 -67.22
CA GLU A 26 -79.52 -2.37 -65.82
C GLU A 26 -78.55 -3.54 -65.65
N PHE A 27 -78.67 -4.58 -66.47
CA PHE A 27 -77.76 -5.72 -66.45
C PHE A 27 -76.32 -5.29 -66.78
N ASN A 28 -76.13 -4.45 -67.79
CA ASN A 28 -74.81 -3.93 -68.13
C ASN A 28 -74.23 -3.02 -67.04
N GLN A 29 -75.04 -2.18 -66.37
CA GLN A 29 -74.61 -1.40 -65.20
C GLN A 29 -74.23 -2.30 -64.01
N LYS A 30 -75.04 -3.32 -63.70
CA LYS A 30 -74.76 -4.32 -62.65
C LYS A 30 -73.44 -5.04 -62.97
N ARG A 31 -73.23 -5.48 -64.22
CA ARG A 31 -71.98 -6.12 -64.68
C ARG A 31 -70.77 -5.20 -64.57
N ALA A 32 -70.91 -3.92 -64.91
CA ALA A 32 -69.83 -2.94 -64.76
C ALA A 32 -69.43 -2.75 -63.29
N LYS A 33 -70.41 -2.54 -62.40
CA LYS A 33 -70.17 -2.41 -60.95
C LYS A 33 -69.54 -3.67 -60.34
N PHE A 34 -69.97 -4.87 -60.74
CA PHE A 34 -69.34 -6.12 -60.30
C PHE A 34 -67.89 -6.24 -60.77
N LYS A 35 -67.58 -5.85 -62.01
CA LYS A 35 -66.20 -5.85 -62.53
C LYS A 35 -65.32 -4.85 -61.77
N GLU A 36 -65.85 -3.67 -61.46
CA GLU A 36 -65.16 -2.62 -60.70
C GLU A 36 -64.87 -3.07 -59.25
N LEU A 37 -65.86 -3.65 -58.57
CA LEU A 37 -65.69 -4.29 -57.25
C LEU A 37 -64.66 -5.43 -57.26
N TYR A 38 -64.65 -6.26 -58.29
CA TYR A 38 -63.70 -7.36 -58.43
C TYR A 38 -62.26 -6.85 -58.60
N LEU A 39 -62.05 -5.85 -59.47
CA LEU A 39 -60.74 -5.23 -59.67
C LEU A 39 -60.24 -4.51 -58.41
N ALA A 40 -61.11 -3.78 -57.71
CA ALA A 40 -60.77 -3.17 -56.43
C ALA A 40 -60.35 -4.22 -55.39
N LYS A 41 -61.04 -5.37 -55.32
CA LYS A 41 -60.66 -6.48 -54.44
C LYS A 41 -59.37 -7.19 -54.87
N GLU A 42 -59.09 -7.27 -56.16
CA GLU A 42 -57.82 -7.80 -56.67
C GLU A 42 -56.63 -6.88 -56.32
N GLU A 43 -56.83 -5.56 -56.38
CA GLU A 43 -55.83 -4.59 -55.90
C GLU A 43 -55.65 -4.64 -54.38
N ASP A 44 -56.74 -4.72 -53.59
CA ASP A 44 -56.66 -4.87 -52.13
C ASP A 44 -55.88 -6.13 -51.74
N LEU A 45 -56.13 -7.25 -52.41
CA LEU A 45 -55.37 -8.49 -52.22
C LEU A 45 -53.89 -8.31 -52.54
N LYS A 46 -53.54 -7.60 -53.62
CA LYS A 46 -52.14 -7.30 -53.97
C LYS A 46 -51.48 -6.40 -52.92
N ARG A 47 -52.18 -5.38 -52.40
CA ARG A 47 -51.69 -4.53 -51.31
C ARG A 47 -51.44 -5.35 -50.04
N GLN A 48 -52.40 -6.19 -49.64
CA GLN A 48 -52.27 -7.06 -48.48
C GLN A 48 -51.10 -8.03 -48.62
N ASN A 49 -50.93 -8.66 -49.78
CA ASN A 49 -49.84 -9.60 -50.02
C ASN A 49 -48.46 -8.92 -50.02
N ALA A 50 -48.36 -7.67 -50.51
CA ALA A 50 -47.13 -6.87 -50.43
C ALA A 50 -46.78 -6.49 -48.98
N VAL A 51 -47.77 -6.10 -48.17
CA VAL A 51 -47.58 -5.83 -46.72
C VAL A 51 -47.16 -7.10 -45.97
N LEU A 52 -47.76 -8.25 -46.31
CA LEU A 52 -47.43 -9.53 -45.70
C LEU A 52 -46.00 -9.96 -46.05
N GLN A 53 -45.57 -9.79 -47.30
CA GLN A 53 -44.19 -10.03 -47.72
C GLN A 53 -43.20 -9.11 -46.98
N ALA A 54 -43.47 -7.80 -46.90
CA ALA A 54 -42.60 -6.87 -46.19
C ALA A 54 -42.44 -7.25 -44.70
N ALA A 55 -43.55 -7.56 -44.00
CA ALA A 55 -43.50 -8.03 -42.61
C ALA A 55 -42.76 -9.37 -42.46
N GLN A 56 -42.74 -10.21 -43.50
CA GLN A 56 -42.04 -11.50 -43.51
C GLN A 56 -40.53 -11.33 -43.75
N ASP A 57 -40.14 -10.33 -44.56
CA ASP A 57 -38.75 -9.93 -44.77
C ASP A 57 -38.19 -9.24 -43.51
N ASP A 58 -38.97 -8.36 -42.86
CA ASP A 58 -38.65 -7.74 -41.56
C ASP A 58 -38.44 -8.79 -40.46
N LEU A 59 -39.30 -9.81 -40.38
CA LEU A 59 -39.13 -10.95 -39.48
C LEU A 59 -37.85 -11.74 -39.78
N GLY A 60 -37.44 -11.86 -41.04
CA GLY A 60 -36.17 -12.46 -41.44
C GLY A 60 -34.97 -11.64 -40.97
N HIS A 61 -35.03 -10.32 -41.11
CA HIS A 61 -34.00 -9.39 -40.65
C HIS A 61 -33.86 -9.41 -39.13
N LEU A 62 -34.97 -9.24 -38.39
CA LEU A 62 -35.00 -9.31 -36.92
C LEU A 62 -34.48 -10.65 -36.37
N ARG A 63 -34.79 -11.76 -37.05
CA ARG A 63 -34.28 -13.09 -36.67
C ARG A 63 -32.78 -13.23 -36.89
N THR A 64 -32.23 -12.53 -37.89
CA THR A 64 -30.79 -12.50 -38.18
C THR A 64 -30.06 -11.66 -37.13
N GLN A 65 -30.55 -10.45 -36.83
CA GLN A 65 -30.04 -9.60 -35.76
C GLN A 65 -30.08 -10.28 -34.39
N LEU A 66 -31.15 -11.03 -34.07
CA LEU A 66 -31.24 -11.81 -32.83
C LEU A 66 -30.15 -12.88 -32.76
N TRP A 67 -29.83 -13.54 -33.87
CA TRP A 67 -28.77 -14.56 -33.94
C TRP A 67 -27.38 -13.96 -33.80
N GLU A 68 -27.13 -12.81 -34.43
CA GLU A 68 -25.89 -12.05 -34.31
C GLU A 68 -25.67 -11.55 -32.88
N ALA A 69 -26.67 -10.92 -32.27
CA ALA A 69 -26.62 -10.48 -30.86
C ALA A 69 -26.43 -11.64 -29.87
N GLN A 70 -26.99 -12.83 -30.17
CA GLN A 70 -26.73 -14.05 -29.39
C GLN A 70 -25.27 -14.51 -29.53
N ALA A 71 -24.69 -14.49 -30.73
CA ALA A 71 -23.30 -14.84 -30.96
C ALA A 71 -22.33 -13.85 -30.28
N GLU A 72 -22.62 -12.55 -30.34
CA GLU A 72 -21.87 -11.51 -29.63
C GLU A 72 -21.94 -11.70 -28.12
N MET A 73 -23.12 -11.99 -27.56
CA MET A 73 -23.27 -12.27 -26.13
C MET A 73 -22.44 -13.48 -25.69
N GLU A 74 -22.41 -14.58 -26.45
CA GLU A 74 -21.57 -15.74 -26.12
C GLU A 74 -20.07 -15.43 -26.24
N ASN A 75 -19.66 -14.61 -27.21
CA ASN A 75 -18.28 -14.14 -27.32
C ASN A 75 -17.88 -13.26 -26.12
N ILE A 76 -18.74 -12.31 -25.71
CA ILE A 76 -18.54 -11.48 -24.52
C ILE A 76 -18.44 -12.34 -23.26
N LYS A 77 -19.29 -13.36 -23.10
CA LYS A 77 -19.19 -14.33 -21.99
C LYS A 77 -17.85 -15.07 -21.99
N ALA A 78 -17.38 -15.53 -23.15
CA ALA A 78 -16.10 -16.21 -23.28
C ALA A 78 -14.93 -15.28 -22.89
N ILE A 79 -14.91 -14.05 -23.41
CA ILE A 79 -13.90 -13.03 -23.08
C ILE A 79 -13.94 -12.69 -21.58
N ALA A 80 -15.13 -12.49 -21.00
CA ALA A 80 -15.28 -12.22 -19.57
C ALA A 80 -14.76 -13.39 -18.70
N THR A 81 -15.06 -14.64 -19.09
CA THR A 81 -14.58 -15.84 -18.39
C THR A 81 -13.05 -15.95 -18.45
N VAL A 82 -12.45 -15.72 -19.63
CA VAL A 82 -10.98 -15.70 -19.78
C VAL A 82 -10.37 -14.57 -18.95
N SER A 83 -10.91 -13.35 -19.02
CA SER A 83 -10.44 -12.20 -18.23
C SER A 83 -10.48 -12.47 -16.73
N GLU A 84 -11.55 -13.09 -16.23
CA GLU A 84 -11.69 -13.41 -14.81
C GLU A 84 -10.69 -14.50 -14.38
N ASN A 85 -10.51 -15.54 -15.18
CA ASN A 85 -9.48 -16.56 -14.93
C ASN A 85 -8.07 -15.94 -14.92
N THR A 86 -7.73 -15.06 -15.87
CA THR A 86 -6.41 -14.39 -15.89
C THR A 86 -6.21 -13.46 -14.69
N LYS A 87 -7.24 -12.76 -14.21
CA LYS A 87 -7.16 -11.99 -12.96
C LYS A 87 -6.94 -12.91 -11.76
N GLN A 88 -7.66 -14.02 -11.68
CA GLN A 88 -7.55 -14.98 -10.59
C GLN A 88 -6.15 -15.63 -10.55
N GLU A 89 -5.61 -16.01 -11.71
CA GLU A 89 -4.23 -16.50 -11.87
C GLU A 89 -3.20 -15.45 -11.41
N ALA A 90 -3.34 -14.19 -11.82
CA ALA A 90 -2.43 -13.12 -11.39
C ALA A 90 -2.50 -12.86 -9.88
N ILE A 91 -3.71 -12.91 -9.28
CA ILE A 91 -3.91 -12.79 -7.83
C ILE A 91 -3.26 -13.96 -7.09
N ASP A 92 -3.42 -15.19 -7.57
CA ASP A 92 -2.89 -16.38 -6.91
C ASP A 92 -1.37 -16.51 -7.09
N GLU A 93 -0.81 -15.99 -8.18
CA GLU A 93 0.64 -15.82 -8.38
C GLU A 93 1.23 -14.80 -7.39
N VAL A 94 0.62 -13.62 -7.21
CA VAL A 94 1.05 -12.66 -6.18
C VAL A 94 0.95 -13.25 -4.77
N LYS A 95 -0.13 -13.99 -4.46
CA LYS A 95 -0.24 -14.73 -3.18
C LYS A 95 0.81 -15.83 -3.05
N ARG A 96 1.27 -16.44 -4.14
CA ARG A 96 2.34 -17.45 -4.13
C ARG A 96 3.67 -16.79 -3.82
N GLN A 97 4.03 -15.72 -4.52
CA GLN A 97 5.23 -14.92 -4.29
C GLN A 97 5.31 -14.42 -2.84
N TRP A 98 4.24 -13.79 -2.31
CA TRP A 98 4.19 -13.36 -0.90
C TRP A 98 4.37 -14.51 0.10
N ARG A 99 3.80 -15.69 -0.16
CA ARG A 99 4.00 -16.87 0.71
C ARG A 99 5.45 -17.38 0.67
N GLU A 100 6.09 -17.33 -0.49
CA GLU A 100 7.48 -17.74 -0.68
C GLU A 100 8.47 -16.74 -0.06
N GLU A 101 8.23 -15.43 -0.20
CA GLU A 101 9.02 -14.39 0.47
C GLU A 101 8.90 -14.48 1.99
N VAL A 102 7.69 -14.65 2.53
CA VAL A 102 7.50 -14.85 3.97
C VAL A 102 8.17 -16.14 4.45
N ALA A 103 8.10 -17.24 3.69
CA ALA A 103 8.78 -18.49 4.04
C ALA A 103 10.32 -18.34 3.97
N SER A 104 10.84 -17.60 3.00
CA SER A 104 12.26 -17.30 2.84
C SER A 104 12.79 -16.45 3.99
N LEU A 105 12.11 -15.35 4.32
CA LEU A 105 12.45 -14.50 5.47
C LEU A 105 12.39 -15.28 6.78
N GLN A 106 11.36 -16.12 6.98
CA GLN A 106 11.30 -17.01 8.15
C GLN A 106 12.43 -18.05 8.19
N ALA A 107 12.92 -18.51 7.04
CA ALA A 107 14.06 -19.44 6.98
C ALA A 107 15.36 -18.73 7.37
N VAL A 108 15.64 -17.54 6.81
CA VAL A 108 16.82 -16.71 7.15
C VAL A 108 16.79 -16.28 8.62
N MET A 109 15.63 -15.87 9.14
CA MET A 109 15.51 -15.55 10.57
C MET A 109 15.74 -16.77 11.47
N LYS A 110 15.29 -17.97 11.08
CA LYS A 110 15.58 -19.21 11.81
C LYS A 110 17.06 -19.61 11.73
N GLU A 111 17.72 -19.33 10.62
CA GLU A 111 19.15 -19.61 10.43
C GLU A 111 20.01 -18.66 11.27
N THR A 112 19.78 -17.36 11.20
CA THR A 112 20.48 -16.37 12.03
C THR A 112 20.30 -16.61 13.53
N VAL A 113 19.10 -17.01 13.99
CA VAL A 113 18.88 -17.41 15.39
C VAL A 113 19.72 -18.64 15.75
N ARG A 114 19.75 -19.68 14.92
CA ARG A 114 20.60 -20.87 15.16
C ARG A 114 22.09 -20.53 15.17
N ASP A 115 22.54 -19.61 14.32
CA ASP A 115 23.93 -19.16 14.29
C ASP A 115 24.29 -18.41 15.58
N TYR A 116 23.41 -17.55 16.09
CA TYR A 116 23.59 -16.91 17.39
C TYR A 116 23.58 -17.91 18.55
N GLU A 117 22.66 -18.88 18.55
CA GLU A 117 22.63 -19.98 19.52
C GLU A 117 23.94 -20.78 19.48
N HIS A 118 24.44 -21.13 18.29
CA HIS A 118 25.68 -21.88 18.12
C HIS A 118 26.92 -21.07 18.57
N GLN A 119 27.01 -19.80 18.19
CA GLN A 119 28.08 -18.90 18.63
C GLN A 119 28.06 -18.69 20.16
N PHE A 120 26.88 -18.57 20.76
CA PHE A 120 26.72 -18.45 22.20
C PHE A 120 27.15 -19.73 22.92
N HIS A 121 26.71 -20.90 22.44
CA HIS A 121 27.15 -22.20 22.95
C HIS A 121 28.67 -22.36 22.85
N LEU A 122 29.28 -21.99 21.71
CA LEU A 122 30.73 -22.08 21.50
C LEU A 122 31.51 -21.18 22.46
N ARG A 123 31.07 -19.93 22.68
CA ARG A 123 31.68 -19.06 23.72
C ARG A 123 31.55 -19.66 25.11
N LEU A 124 30.37 -20.19 25.46
CA LEU A 124 30.11 -20.77 26.77
C LEU A 124 30.98 -22.02 27.03
N GLU A 125 31.24 -22.82 25.99
CA GLU A 125 32.19 -23.93 26.05
C GLU A 125 33.65 -23.46 26.16
N GLN A 126 34.04 -22.41 25.43
CA GLN A 126 35.37 -21.80 25.55
C GLN A 126 35.62 -21.24 26.96
N GLU A 127 34.68 -20.51 27.55
CA GLU A 127 34.76 -20.04 28.94
C GLU A 127 34.85 -21.22 29.92
N ARG A 128 34.03 -22.26 29.75
CA ARG A 128 34.11 -23.48 30.58
C ARG A 128 35.47 -24.16 30.49
N ALA A 129 36.07 -24.22 29.30
CA ALA A 129 37.41 -24.77 29.09
C ALA A 129 38.49 -23.91 29.75
N GLN A 130 38.41 -22.58 29.65
CA GLN A 130 39.31 -21.63 30.33
C GLN A 130 39.21 -21.77 31.85
N TRP A 131 37.98 -21.81 32.41
CA TRP A 131 37.76 -22.04 33.84
C TRP A 131 38.25 -23.41 34.32
N ALA A 132 38.16 -24.45 33.48
CA ALA A 132 38.72 -25.77 33.77
C ALA A 132 40.26 -25.74 33.80
N GLN A 133 40.91 -25.11 32.82
CA GLN A 133 42.37 -24.93 32.80
C GLN A 133 42.87 -24.10 33.99
N TYR A 134 42.18 -23.01 34.33
CA TYR A 134 42.50 -22.20 35.50
C TYR A 134 42.39 -23.00 36.79
N ARG A 135 41.31 -23.78 36.96
CA ARG A 135 41.14 -24.68 38.10
C ARG A 135 42.25 -25.72 38.20
N GLU A 136 42.57 -26.40 37.10
CA GLU A 136 43.65 -27.39 37.06
C GLU A 136 45.02 -26.76 37.40
N SER A 137 45.25 -25.52 36.96
CA SER A 137 46.48 -24.79 37.30
C SER A 137 46.54 -24.39 38.77
N ALA A 138 45.44 -23.92 39.34
CA ALA A 138 45.34 -23.64 40.77
C ALA A 138 45.47 -24.93 41.61
N GLU A 139 44.91 -26.05 41.17
CA GLU A 139 45.07 -27.36 41.84
C GLU A 139 46.52 -27.85 41.79
N ARG A 140 47.22 -27.68 40.65
CA ARG A 140 48.66 -27.95 40.54
C ARG A 140 49.49 -27.06 41.45
N GLU A 141 49.21 -25.76 41.50
CA GLU A 141 49.91 -24.81 42.38
C GLU A 141 49.65 -25.12 43.88
N ILE A 142 48.41 -25.45 44.25
CA ILE A 142 48.07 -25.92 45.61
C ILE A 142 48.81 -27.23 45.95
N ALA A 143 48.97 -28.15 44.99
CA ALA A 143 49.75 -29.37 45.20
C ALA A 143 51.26 -29.10 45.36
N ASP A 144 51.82 -28.18 44.56
CA ASP A 144 53.22 -27.72 44.68
C ASP A 144 53.46 -26.99 46.01
N LEU A 145 52.56 -26.10 46.42
CA LEU A 145 52.63 -25.39 47.70
C LEU A 145 52.50 -26.37 48.87
N ARG A 146 51.62 -27.39 48.79
CA ARG A 146 51.55 -28.45 49.80
C ARG A 146 52.84 -29.28 49.89
N ARG A 147 53.51 -29.53 48.75
CA ARG A 147 54.83 -30.21 48.72
C ARG A 147 55.90 -29.35 49.40
N ARG A 148 55.97 -28.07 49.06
CA ARG A 148 56.90 -27.11 49.70
C ARG A 148 56.61 -26.93 51.20
N LEU A 149 55.34 -26.95 51.62
CA LEU A 149 54.98 -26.91 53.04
C LEU A 149 55.39 -28.19 53.79
N SER A 150 55.51 -29.33 53.10
CA SER A 150 56.08 -30.57 53.67
C SER A 150 57.62 -30.64 53.62
N GLU A 151 58.26 -29.80 52.81
CA GLU A 151 59.71 -29.67 52.67
C GLU A 151 60.20 -28.43 53.45
N GLY A 152 60.20 -28.54 54.78
CA GLY A 152 60.33 -27.40 55.69
C GLY A 152 61.62 -26.56 55.54
N GLN A 153 61.44 -25.26 55.27
CA GLN A 153 62.46 -24.21 55.37
C GLN A 153 61.85 -22.99 56.09
N GLU A 154 61.97 -22.93 57.42
CA GLU A 154 61.23 -21.94 58.22
C GLU A 154 61.90 -20.55 58.36
N GLU A 155 63.17 -20.38 57.97
CA GLU A 155 63.88 -19.10 58.15
C GLU A 155 63.76 -18.11 56.98
N GLU A 156 63.38 -18.56 55.77
CA GLU A 156 63.10 -17.64 54.64
C GLU A 156 61.67 -17.05 54.70
N ASN A 157 60.79 -17.63 55.53
CA ASN A 157 59.38 -17.27 55.61
C ASN A 157 59.14 -15.84 56.12
N LEU A 158 59.88 -15.34 57.10
CA LEU A 158 59.56 -14.03 57.70
C LEU A 158 59.86 -12.84 56.77
N GLU A 159 60.92 -12.92 55.96
CA GLU A 159 61.23 -11.87 54.98
C GLU A 159 60.32 -11.98 53.73
N ASN A 160 59.98 -13.21 53.32
CA ASN A 160 59.03 -13.44 52.23
C ASN A 160 57.60 -13.05 52.63
N GLU A 161 57.13 -13.34 53.84
CA GLU A 161 55.85 -12.84 54.36
C GLU A 161 55.85 -11.30 54.42
N MET A 162 56.94 -10.65 54.83
CA MET A 162 57.01 -9.18 54.85
C MET A 162 57.02 -8.56 53.44
N LYS A 163 57.61 -9.24 52.43
CA LYS A 163 57.48 -8.85 51.00
C LYS A 163 56.05 -9.07 50.51
N LYS A 164 55.46 -10.24 50.81
CA LYS A 164 54.11 -10.64 50.42
C LYS A 164 53.02 -9.75 51.04
N VAL A 165 53.21 -9.26 52.27
CA VAL A 165 52.33 -8.24 52.89
C VAL A 165 52.43 -6.90 52.16
N LYS A 166 53.62 -6.48 51.70
CA LYS A 166 53.76 -5.27 50.87
C LYS A 166 53.14 -5.44 49.48
N GLU A 167 53.31 -6.62 48.89
CA GLU A 167 52.75 -6.98 47.59
C GLU A 167 51.21 -7.03 47.64
N LEU A 168 50.65 -7.71 48.64
CA LEU A 168 49.21 -7.74 48.92
C LEU A 168 48.64 -6.34 49.24
N ASN A 169 49.42 -5.46 49.88
CA ASN A 169 49.01 -4.07 50.10
C ASN A 169 49.01 -3.28 48.78
N HIS A 170 49.98 -3.51 47.89
CA HIS A 170 49.97 -2.92 46.55
C HIS A 170 48.82 -3.44 45.68
N TYR A 171 48.53 -4.74 45.72
CA TYR A 171 47.33 -5.32 45.09
C TYR A 171 46.04 -4.75 45.68
N LEU A 172 45.98 -4.52 46.99
CA LEU A 172 44.82 -3.90 47.64
C LEU A 172 44.65 -2.42 47.23
N GLU A 173 45.72 -1.66 47.05
CA GLU A 173 45.69 -0.30 46.49
C GLU A 173 45.24 -0.30 45.03
N ALA A 174 45.73 -1.24 44.21
CA ALA A 174 45.30 -1.41 42.82
C ALA A 174 43.82 -1.82 42.72
N GLU A 175 43.36 -2.78 43.53
CA GLU A 175 41.95 -3.18 43.64
C GLU A 175 41.06 -2.02 44.11
N LYS A 176 41.50 -1.21 45.08
CA LYS A 176 40.79 0.02 45.45
C LYS A 176 40.66 1.00 44.28
N SER A 177 41.72 1.19 43.48
CA SER A 177 41.70 2.04 42.29
C SER A 177 40.74 1.50 41.22
N CYS A 178 40.87 0.23 40.85
CA CYS A 178 39.96 -0.45 39.92
C CYS A 178 38.51 -0.41 40.40
N ARG A 179 38.30 -0.49 41.72
CA ARG A 179 36.98 -0.35 42.34
C ARG A 179 36.45 1.09 42.25
N THR A 180 37.27 2.12 42.46
CA THR A 180 36.82 3.51 42.24
C THR A 180 36.52 3.79 40.77
N ASP A 181 37.26 3.19 39.84
CA ASP A 181 36.96 3.27 38.41
C ASP A 181 35.65 2.54 38.07
N LEU A 182 35.41 1.36 38.63
CA LEU A 182 34.14 0.64 38.50
C LEU A 182 32.96 1.41 39.12
N GLU A 183 33.13 2.01 40.29
CA GLU A 183 32.12 2.85 40.94
C GLU A 183 31.82 4.10 40.07
N MET A 184 32.83 4.67 39.40
CA MET A 184 32.66 5.73 38.40
C MET A 184 31.94 5.27 37.13
N TYR A 185 32.30 4.11 36.55
CA TYR A 185 31.59 3.54 35.41
C TYR A 185 30.12 3.23 35.74
N VAL A 186 29.86 2.67 36.93
CA VAL A 186 28.49 2.42 37.42
C VAL A 186 27.73 3.74 37.62
N ALA A 187 28.38 4.80 38.11
CA ALA A 187 27.77 6.13 38.19
C ALA A 187 27.39 6.67 36.80
N VAL A 188 28.31 6.63 35.83
CA VAL A 188 28.07 7.07 34.44
C VAL A 188 26.95 6.27 33.78
N LEU A 189 26.94 4.94 33.93
CA LEU A 189 25.88 4.07 33.40
C LEU A 189 24.52 4.36 34.05
N ASN A 190 24.48 4.67 35.35
CA ASN A 190 23.25 5.08 36.02
C ASN A 190 22.77 6.47 35.55
N THR A 191 23.68 7.42 35.29
CA THR A 191 23.32 8.72 34.69
C THR A 191 22.79 8.55 33.27
N GLN A 192 23.45 7.75 32.43
CA GLN A 192 22.97 7.41 31.08
C GLN A 192 21.60 6.73 31.12
N LYS A 193 21.39 5.81 32.07
CA LYS A 193 20.08 5.18 32.29
C LYS A 193 19.00 6.21 32.67
N SER A 194 19.29 7.18 33.54
CA SER A 194 18.34 8.24 33.90
C SER A 194 17.95 9.07 32.67
N VAL A 195 18.93 9.53 31.89
CA VAL A 195 18.68 10.33 30.67
C VAL A 195 17.83 9.55 29.67
N LEU A 196 18.16 8.27 29.42
CA LEU A 196 17.36 7.42 28.52
C LEU A 196 15.95 7.13 29.05
N GLN A 197 15.76 7.07 30.38
CA GLN A 197 14.43 6.95 30.98
C GLN A 197 13.63 8.24 30.83
N GLU A 198 14.25 9.40 31.05
CA GLU A 198 13.65 10.74 30.88
C GLU A 198 13.26 11.00 29.41
N ASP A 199 14.12 10.66 28.45
CA ASP A 199 13.83 10.74 27.02
C ASP A 199 12.69 9.79 26.62
N ALA A 200 12.68 8.55 27.12
CA ALA A 200 11.59 7.60 26.88
C ALA A 200 10.27 8.06 27.53
N GLU A 201 10.30 8.78 28.65
CA GLU A 201 9.12 9.41 29.25
C GLU A 201 8.64 10.63 28.47
N LYS A 202 9.56 11.44 27.92
CA LYS A 202 9.26 12.59 27.07
C LYS A 202 8.58 12.15 25.77
N LEU A 203 9.15 11.16 25.08
CA LEU A 203 8.57 10.54 23.88
C LEU A 203 7.19 9.92 24.18
N ARG A 204 7.02 9.29 25.35
CA ARG A 204 5.69 8.82 25.80
C ARG A 204 4.70 9.97 25.95
N LYS A 205 5.08 11.09 26.57
CA LYS A 205 4.19 12.26 26.74
C LYS A 205 3.82 12.89 25.39
N GLU A 206 4.79 13.07 24.50
CA GLU A 206 4.58 13.59 23.14
C GLU A 206 3.63 12.68 22.33
N LEU A 207 3.80 11.36 22.42
CA LEU A 207 2.89 10.39 21.79
C LEU A 207 1.44 10.49 22.34
N HIS A 208 1.28 10.66 23.66
CA HIS A 208 -0.05 10.85 24.26
C HIS A 208 -0.70 12.17 23.80
N GLU A 209 0.08 13.25 23.66
CA GLU A 209 -0.40 14.54 23.16
C GLU A 209 -0.82 14.47 21.69
N VAL A 210 -0.04 13.80 20.83
CA VAL A 210 -0.41 13.54 19.43
C VAL A 210 -1.69 12.69 19.34
N CYS A 211 -1.81 11.62 20.13
CA CYS A 211 -3.02 10.80 20.19
C CYS A 211 -4.25 11.61 20.65
N HIS A 212 -4.09 12.51 21.63
CA HIS A 212 -5.16 13.39 22.09
C HIS A 212 -5.59 14.38 20.99
N LEU A 213 -4.63 15.01 20.30
CA LEU A 213 -4.91 15.93 19.19
C LEU A 213 -5.61 15.22 18.02
N LEU A 214 -5.20 14.01 17.67
CA LEU A 214 -5.83 13.19 16.62
C LEU A 214 -7.26 12.81 16.99
N GLU A 215 -7.52 12.45 18.25
CA GLU A 215 -8.88 12.18 18.74
C GLU A 215 -9.75 13.45 18.73
N GLN A 216 -9.18 14.61 19.09
CA GLN A 216 -9.85 15.91 19.04
C GLN A 216 -10.22 16.32 17.61
N GLU A 217 -9.30 16.17 16.64
CA GLU A 217 -9.58 16.38 15.21
C GLU A 217 -10.66 15.41 14.70
N ARG A 218 -10.58 14.12 15.07
CA ARG A 218 -11.61 13.13 14.73
C ARG A 218 -13.00 13.53 15.25
N GLN A 219 -13.08 14.05 16.47
CA GLN A 219 -14.33 14.54 17.04
C GLN A 219 -14.85 15.79 16.31
N GLN A 220 -13.98 16.75 15.98
CA GLN A 220 -14.36 17.95 15.22
C GLN A 220 -14.84 17.59 13.81
N HIS A 221 -14.13 16.70 13.10
CA HIS A 221 -14.55 16.19 11.79
C HIS A 221 -15.92 15.51 11.85
N ASN A 222 -16.19 14.69 12.88
CA ASN A 222 -17.50 14.05 13.06
C ASN A 222 -18.61 15.07 13.38
N GLN A 223 -18.33 16.11 14.18
CA GLN A 223 -19.26 17.21 14.43
C GLN A 223 -19.56 18.00 13.16
N LEU A 224 -18.54 18.31 12.35
CA LEU A 224 -18.71 18.97 11.06
C LEU A 224 -19.53 18.10 10.10
N LYS A 225 -19.24 16.80 10.00
CA LYS A 225 -20.01 15.84 9.19
C LYS A 225 -21.49 15.79 9.59
N HIS A 226 -21.79 15.72 10.88
CA HIS A 226 -23.18 15.77 11.37
C HIS A 226 -23.87 17.11 11.08
N THR A 227 -23.12 18.22 11.13
CA THR A 227 -23.65 19.56 10.82
C THR A 227 -23.95 19.69 9.33
N TRP A 228 -23.03 19.22 8.47
CA TRP A 228 -23.22 19.17 7.02
C TRP A 228 -24.38 18.27 6.61
N GLN A 229 -24.52 17.10 7.25
CA GLN A 229 -25.62 16.19 6.98
C GLN A 229 -26.96 16.83 7.33
N LYS A 230 -27.08 17.47 8.51
CA LYS A 230 -28.28 18.25 8.87
C LYS A 230 -28.56 19.40 7.90
N ALA A 231 -27.54 20.11 7.43
CA ALA A 231 -27.71 21.19 6.45
C ALA A 231 -28.20 20.66 5.09
N ASN A 232 -27.69 19.50 4.65
CA ASN A 232 -28.14 18.84 3.43
C ASN A 232 -29.58 18.31 3.57
N ASP A 233 -29.92 17.67 4.69
CA ASP A 233 -31.28 17.22 4.98
C ASP A 233 -32.27 18.40 5.01
N GLN A 234 -31.87 19.53 5.60
CA GLN A 234 -32.65 20.79 5.58
C GLN A 234 -32.80 21.36 4.17
N PHE A 235 -31.74 21.35 3.35
CA PHE A 235 -31.80 21.80 1.96
C PHE A 235 -32.76 20.93 1.14
N LEU A 236 -32.63 19.61 1.21
CA LEU A 236 -33.52 18.66 0.53
C LEU A 236 -34.97 18.79 1.01
N GLU A 237 -35.21 18.98 2.31
CA GLU A 237 -36.57 19.22 2.82
C GLU A 237 -37.13 20.57 2.35
N SER A 238 -36.32 21.62 2.29
CA SER A 238 -36.74 22.92 1.75
C SER A 238 -37.11 22.83 0.26
N GLN A 239 -36.37 22.02 -0.52
CA GLN A 239 -36.66 21.76 -1.93
C GLN A 239 -37.95 20.92 -2.09
N ARG A 240 -38.16 19.90 -1.24
CA ARG A 240 -39.41 19.12 -1.21
C ARG A 240 -40.62 19.98 -0.85
N LEU A 241 -40.47 20.91 0.10
CA LEU A 241 -41.52 21.85 0.48
C LEU A 241 -41.83 22.82 -0.67
N LEU A 242 -40.80 23.38 -1.31
CA LEU A 242 -40.94 24.26 -2.46
C LEU A 242 -41.66 23.58 -3.64
N MET A 243 -41.33 22.32 -3.94
CA MET A 243 -42.06 21.54 -4.96
C MET A 243 -43.53 21.32 -4.60
N ARG A 244 -43.84 21.05 -3.32
CA ARG A 244 -45.23 20.94 -2.85
C ARG A 244 -45.98 22.28 -2.93
N ASP A 245 -45.33 23.40 -2.67
CA ASP A 245 -45.95 24.72 -2.76
C ASP A 245 -46.15 25.15 -4.21
N MET A 246 -45.22 24.81 -5.12
CA MET A 246 -45.39 24.94 -6.56
C MET A 246 -46.60 24.13 -7.06
N GLN A 247 -46.71 22.85 -6.67
CA GLN A 247 -47.87 22.01 -7.00
C GLN A 247 -49.19 22.57 -6.43
N ARG A 248 -49.17 23.12 -5.21
CA ARG A 248 -50.34 23.79 -4.61
C ARG A 248 -50.73 25.06 -5.38
N MET A 249 -49.77 25.82 -5.90
CA MET A 249 -50.03 26.96 -6.78
C MET A 249 -50.59 26.51 -8.14
N GLU A 250 -50.02 25.47 -8.74
CA GLU A 250 -50.48 24.90 -10.03
C GLU A 250 -51.96 24.48 -9.98
N ILE A 251 -52.45 23.94 -8.86
CA ILE A 251 -53.87 23.57 -8.65
C ILE A 251 -54.82 24.79 -8.65
N VAL A 252 -54.34 25.99 -8.32
CA VAL A 252 -55.15 27.23 -8.26
C VAL A 252 -55.14 28.00 -9.59
N LEU A 253 -54.24 27.67 -10.51
CA LEU A 253 -54.19 28.25 -11.84
C LEU A 253 -55.34 27.72 -12.73
N THR A 254 -55.92 28.60 -13.55
CA THR A 254 -56.87 28.17 -14.59
C THR A 254 -56.13 27.44 -15.72
N SER A 255 -56.83 26.58 -16.47
CA SER A 255 -56.22 25.75 -17.52
C SER A 255 -55.46 26.55 -18.59
N GLU A 256 -55.89 27.79 -18.89
CA GLU A 256 -55.17 28.68 -19.81
C GLU A 256 -53.91 29.30 -19.18
N GLN A 257 -53.92 29.56 -17.87
CA GLN A 257 -52.72 30.01 -17.14
C GLN A 257 -51.68 28.90 -17.02
N LEU A 258 -52.11 27.65 -16.79
CA LEU A 258 -51.24 26.47 -16.85
C LEU A 258 -50.60 26.33 -18.24
N ARG A 259 -51.37 26.47 -19.31
CA ARG A 259 -50.88 26.43 -20.70
C ARG A 259 -49.79 27.48 -20.96
N GLN A 260 -50.00 28.72 -20.49
CA GLN A 260 -49.02 29.81 -20.63
C GLN A 260 -47.76 29.60 -19.77
N VAL A 261 -47.89 29.00 -18.58
CA VAL A 261 -46.73 28.63 -17.74
C VAL A 261 -45.93 27.50 -18.40
N GLU A 262 -46.57 26.52 -19.02
CA GLU A 262 -45.89 25.43 -19.72
C GLU A 262 -45.19 25.91 -21.00
N GLU A 263 -45.80 26.83 -21.75
CA GLU A 263 -45.17 27.52 -22.89
C GLU A 263 -43.94 28.34 -22.46
N LEU A 264 -44.00 29.02 -21.30
CA LEU A 264 -42.86 29.75 -20.73
C LEU A 264 -41.75 28.80 -20.25
N LYS A 265 -42.09 27.72 -19.50
CA LYS A 265 -41.13 26.68 -19.09
C LYS A 265 -40.39 26.07 -20.29
N LYS A 266 -41.11 25.77 -21.37
CA LYS A 266 -40.53 25.23 -22.62
C LYS A 266 -39.59 26.24 -23.28
N LYS A 267 -39.99 27.52 -23.33
CA LYS A 267 -39.16 28.59 -23.90
C LYS A 267 -37.88 28.82 -23.09
N ASP A 268 -37.96 28.83 -21.76
CA ASP A 268 -36.78 28.98 -20.89
C ASP A 268 -35.81 27.79 -21.07
N GLN A 269 -36.32 26.57 -21.25
CA GLN A 269 -35.50 25.39 -21.58
C GLN A 269 -34.82 25.52 -22.95
N GLU A 270 -35.55 25.97 -23.98
CA GLU A 270 -34.99 26.23 -25.31
C GLU A 270 -33.89 27.30 -25.27
N ASP A 271 -34.09 28.40 -24.52
CA ASP A 271 -33.09 29.46 -24.33
C ASP A 271 -31.84 28.98 -23.55
N ASP A 272 -32.00 28.11 -22.54
CA ASP A 272 -30.89 27.51 -21.79
C ASP A 272 -30.08 26.51 -22.64
N GLU A 273 -30.73 25.70 -23.48
CA GLU A 273 -30.05 24.84 -24.45
C GLU A 273 -29.30 25.67 -25.50
N GLN A 274 -29.90 26.77 -25.98
CA GLN A 274 -29.25 27.73 -26.88
C GLN A 274 -28.00 28.33 -26.24
N GLN A 275 -28.04 28.69 -24.95
CA GLN A 275 -26.85 29.16 -24.21
C GLN A 275 -25.79 28.08 -24.07
N ARG A 276 -26.16 26.83 -23.78
CA ARG A 276 -25.20 25.70 -23.69
C ARG A 276 -24.53 25.42 -25.04
N LEU A 277 -25.29 25.47 -26.13
CA LEU A 277 -24.78 25.32 -27.50
C LEU A 277 -23.84 26.48 -27.88
N ASN A 278 -24.17 27.71 -27.52
CA ASN A 278 -23.30 28.87 -27.77
C ASN A 278 -22.01 28.79 -26.95
N LYS A 279 -22.07 28.44 -25.64
CA LYS A 279 -20.87 28.20 -24.82
C LYS A 279 -19.96 27.11 -25.40
N ARG A 280 -20.52 26.02 -25.95
CA ARG A 280 -19.75 24.98 -26.66
C ARG A 280 -19.14 25.46 -27.98
N LYS A 281 -19.81 26.37 -28.70
CA LYS A 281 -19.28 26.99 -29.94
C LYS A 281 -18.15 27.98 -29.65
N ASP A 282 -18.20 28.71 -28.54
CA ASP A 282 -17.15 29.64 -28.15
C ASP A 282 -15.86 28.91 -27.72
N HIS A 283 -15.97 27.83 -26.94
CA HIS A 283 -14.79 27.00 -26.58
C HIS A 283 -14.12 26.39 -27.82
N LYS A 284 -14.91 25.92 -28.81
CA LYS A 284 -14.35 25.43 -30.09
C LYS A 284 -13.71 26.52 -30.97
N LYS A 285 -13.90 27.81 -30.68
CA LYS A 285 -13.21 28.90 -31.37
C LYS A 285 -11.89 29.26 -30.72
N THR A 286 -11.79 29.23 -29.39
CA THR A 286 -10.52 29.48 -28.68
C THR A 286 -9.46 28.44 -29.05
N ASP A 287 -9.84 27.15 -29.11
CA ASP A 287 -8.90 26.08 -29.42
C ASP A 287 -8.36 26.15 -30.86
N ALA A 288 -9.12 26.75 -31.79
CA ALA A 288 -8.75 26.87 -33.20
C ALA A 288 -7.82 28.06 -33.52
N GLU A 289 -7.64 29.00 -32.58
CA GLU A 289 -6.76 30.18 -32.79
C GLU A 289 -5.34 29.97 -32.21
N GLU A 290 -5.11 28.98 -31.34
CA GLU A 290 -3.79 28.71 -30.76
C GLU A 290 -2.90 27.73 -31.59
N GLU A 291 -3.47 26.87 -32.45
CA GLU A 291 -2.69 25.91 -33.24
C GLU A 291 -1.86 26.51 -34.41
N ILE A 292 -1.98 27.80 -34.71
CA ILE A 292 -1.26 28.45 -35.83
C ILE A 292 0.04 29.13 -35.33
N LYS A 293 0.97 28.41 -34.67
CA LYS A 293 2.29 28.99 -34.31
C LYS A 293 3.48 28.09 -33.90
N ILE A 294 3.71 26.91 -34.51
CA ILE A 294 5.02 26.21 -34.38
C ILE A 294 5.59 25.85 -35.76
N PRO A 295 6.88 26.14 -36.08
CA PRO A 295 7.43 25.99 -37.42
C PRO A 295 8.04 24.61 -37.72
N VAL A 296 7.99 24.27 -39.00
CA VAL A 296 8.48 23.01 -39.62
C VAL A 296 10.01 22.90 -39.63
N VAL A 297 10.52 21.71 -39.30
CA VAL A 297 11.81 21.18 -39.81
C VAL A 297 11.61 19.73 -40.28
N CYS A 298 12.29 19.37 -41.37
CA CYS A 298 12.13 18.15 -42.18
C CYS A 298 12.56 16.84 -41.43
N ALA A 299 12.37 15.61 -41.93
CA ALA A 299 12.23 15.18 -43.34
C ALA A 299 11.72 13.72 -43.50
N LEU A 300 11.20 13.37 -44.70
CA LEU A 300 11.32 12.07 -45.44
C LEU A 300 10.88 10.76 -44.72
N THR A 301 10.16 9.77 -45.27
CA THR A 301 9.57 9.37 -46.58
C THR A 301 8.29 8.53 -46.24
N GLN A 302 7.31 8.20 -47.09
CA GLN A 302 7.32 7.71 -48.47
C GLN A 302 5.86 7.66 -49.02
N GLU A 303 5.68 7.73 -50.34
CA GLU A 303 4.39 7.47 -51.05
C GLU A 303 4.00 5.97 -50.90
N GLU A 304 2.77 5.49 -51.10
CA GLU A 304 1.60 5.89 -51.92
C GLU A 304 0.29 5.50 -51.12
N SER A 305 -0.97 5.71 -51.50
CA SER A 305 -1.58 6.08 -52.80
C SER A 305 -2.88 6.92 -52.70
N SER A 306 -4.02 6.39 -53.15
CA SER A 306 -5.30 7.06 -53.48
C SER A 306 -6.49 6.12 -53.20
N ALA A 307 -7.58 6.58 -52.57
CA ALA A 307 -8.86 7.01 -53.19
C ALA A 307 -9.70 5.85 -53.84
N GLN A 308 -11.05 5.87 -53.94
CA GLN A 308 -11.92 7.01 -54.22
C GLN A 308 -13.44 6.66 -54.11
N LEU A 309 -14.23 7.47 -53.36
CA LEU A 309 -15.71 7.72 -53.48
C LEU A 309 -16.70 6.51 -53.30
N SER A 310 -18.00 6.68 -52.96
CA SER A 310 -18.92 7.84 -53.03
C SER A 310 -20.05 7.86 -51.97
N ASN A 311 -20.62 9.07 -51.78
CA ASN A 311 -21.96 9.54 -51.35
C ASN A 311 -23.16 8.56 -51.52
N GLU A 312 -24.37 8.74 -50.94
CA GLU A 312 -25.18 9.92 -50.48
C GLU A 312 -25.89 9.56 -49.14
N GLU A 313 -26.12 10.42 -48.14
CA GLU A 313 -27.03 11.60 -47.97
C GLU A 313 -28.51 11.26 -47.57
N GLU A 314 -29.16 12.20 -46.85
CA GLU A 314 -30.55 12.23 -46.29
C GLU A 314 -30.88 11.61 -44.90
N HIS A 315 -31.94 12.01 -44.16
CA HIS A 315 -32.35 13.33 -43.60
C HIS A 315 -33.55 13.17 -42.60
N LEU A 316 -33.46 13.66 -41.34
CA LEU A 316 -34.59 13.85 -40.36
C LEU A 316 -35.39 12.57 -39.95
N ASP A 317 -36.28 12.49 -38.94
CA ASP A 317 -36.90 13.36 -37.90
C ASP A 317 -36.88 12.56 -36.54
N SER A 318 -37.02 13.07 -35.30
CA SER A 318 -37.90 14.08 -34.65
C SER A 318 -39.33 13.64 -34.26
N THR A 319 -39.47 12.89 -33.16
CA THR A 319 -40.70 12.78 -32.32
C THR A 319 -40.33 12.24 -30.92
N HIS A 320 -40.42 12.99 -29.81
CA HIS A 320 -41.59 13.17 -28.93
C HIS A 320 -42.32 11.86 -28.51
N GLY A 321 -42.57 11.54 -27.23
CA GLY A 321 -42.23 12.22 -25.96
C GLY A 321 -42.84 11.49 -24.73
N SER A 322 -42.71 12.09 -23.53
CA SER A 322 -43.73 12.27 -22.45
C SER A 322 -44.93 11.28 -22.39
N VAL A 323 -45.39 10.71 -21.26
CA VAL A 323 -45.57 11.25 -19.89
C VAL A 323 -45.90 10.12 -18.87
N HIS A 324 -45.79 10.40 -17.55
CA HIS A 324 -46.62 9.82 -16.44
C HIS A 324 -46.46 8.30 -16.09
N SER A 325 -46.85 7.78 -14.91
CA SER A 325 -47.15 8.32 -13.55
C SER A 325 -47.58 7.18 -12.59
N LEU A 326 -47.11 7.17 -11.33
CA LEU A 326 -47.63 6.35 -10.18
C LEU A 326 -47.51 4.80 -10.36
N ASP A 327 -47.63 3.92 -9.35
CA ASP A 327 -47.76 4.02 -7.88
C ASP A 327 -47.23 2.72 -7.23
N ALA A 328 -47.42 2.57 -5.90
CA ALA A 328 -47.64 1.28 -5.21
C ALA A 328 -46.44 0.31 -4.96
N ASP A 329 -46.29 -0.33 -3.78
CA ASP A 329 -46.94 -0.15 -2.46
C ASP A 329 -46.31 -1.06 -1.35
N LEU A 330 -46.70 -0.84 -0.07
CA LEU A 330 -46.70 -1.79 1.08
C LEU A 330 -45.34 -2.36 1.61
N LEU A 331 -45.11 -2.61 2.91
CA LEU A 331 -45.91 -2.41 4.14
C LEU A 331 -44.99 -2.37 5.39
N LEU A 332 -45.23 -1.41 6.30
CA LEU A 332 -44.91 -1.52 7.73
C LEU A 332 -46.22 -1.34 8.52
N PRO A 333 -46.54 -2.19 9.50
CA PRO A 333 -47.52 -1.89 10.54
C PRO A 333 -46.81 -1.31 11.78
N ALA A 334 -47.25 -0.14 12.24
CA ALA A 334 -46.87 0.43 13.53
C ALA A 334 -48.01 0.27 14.56
N GLY A 335 -47.69 0.15 15.86
CA GLY A 335 -48.70 0.09 16.92
C GLY A 335 -48.20 -0.35 18.30
N ASP A 336 -47.54 0.56 19.03
CA ASP A 336 -47.76 0.98 20.45
C ASP A 336 -48.65 0.14 21.42
N PRO A 337 -48.57 0.35 22.77
CA PRO A 337 -47.41 0.55 23.66
C PRO A 337 -47.50 -0.29 24.98
N PHE A 338 -46.60 -0.06 25.95
CA PHE A 338 -46.56 -0.60 27.34
C PHE A 338 -46.22 -2.09 27.57
N SER A 339 -44.97 -2.37 27.94
CA SER A 339 -44.65 -3.09 29.20
C SER A 339 -43.19 -2.87 29.60
N LYS A 340 -42.88 -2.99 30.90
CA LYS A 340 -41.50 -2.96 31.44
C LYS A 340 -40.91 -4.36 31.51
N SER A 341 -39.61 -4.51 31.23
CA SER A 341 -38.70 -5.37 32.01
C SER A 341 -37.23 -5.08 31.66
N ASP A 342 -36.36 -5.09 32.66
CA ASP A 342 -34.92 -4.85 32.56
C ASP A 342 -34.10 -6.03 31.99
N ASN A 343 -32.80 -5.78 31.77
CA ASN A 343 -31.72 -6.63 31.18
C ASN A 343 -31.76 -6.67 29.63
N ASP A 344 -30.68 -6.37 28.89
CA ASP A 344 -29.26 -6.62 29.22
C ASP A 344 -28.29 -5.50 28.78
N MET A 345 -27.20 -5.35 29.53
CA MET A 345 -25.98 -4.66 29.07
C MET A 345 -25.10 -5.62 28.22
N PHE A 346 -24.08 -5.07 27.57
CA PHE A 346 -23.09 -5.77 26.72
C PHE A 346 -23.55 -6.23 25.34
N LYS A 347 -23.42 -5.32 24.36
CA LYS A 347 -22.67 -5.56 23.12
C LYS A 347 -22.47 -4.26 22.35
N ASP A 348 -21.32 -3.62 22.58
CA ASP A 348 -20.77 -2.70 21.58
C ASP A 348 -19.24 -2.85 21.57
N GLY A 349 -18.67 -2.99 20.38
CA GLY A 349 -17.26 -3.37 20.21
C GLY A 349 -17.03 -4.48 19.19
N LEU A 350 -17.01 -4.11 17.90
CA LEU A 350 -15.95 -4.41 16.93
C LEU A 350 -16.37 -3.92 15.53
N ARG A 351 -15.95 -2.70 15.16
CA ARG A 351 -15.64 -2.38 13.76
C ARG A 351 -14.16 -2.02 13.68
N ARG A 352 -13.37 -2.98 13.20
CA ARG A 352 -11.95 -2.80 12.90
C ARG A 352 -11.84 -1.85 11.71
N ALA A 353 -11.18 -0.72 11.90
CA ALA A 353 -10.75 0.13 10.80
C ALA A 353 -9.66 -0.61 9.98
N GLN A 354 -9.75 -0.52 8.66
CA GLN A 354 -8.58 -0.65 7.79
C GLN A 354 -8.17 0.79 7.43
N SER A 355 -7.13 1.29 8.09
CA SER A 355 -6.49 2.54 7.66
C SER A 355 -5.47 2.20 6.57
N THR A 356 -5.62 2.85 5.42
CA THR A 356 -4.56 2.94 4.41
C THR A 356 -4.00 4.35 4.49
N ASP A 357 -2.83 4.49 5.12
CA ASP A 357 -2.15 5.78 5.18
C ASP A 357 -1.49 6.06 3.83
N SER A 358 -1.84 7.19 3.21
CA SER A 358 -1.17 7.73 2.04
C SER A 358 -0.91 9.20 2.28
N LEU A 359 0.38 9.55 2.37
CA LEU A 359 0.84 10.89 2.68
C LEU A 359 0.60 11.84 1.50
N GLY A 360 -0.48 12.61 1.57
CA GLY A 360 -0.76 13.71 0.66
C GLY A 360 0.01 14.97 1.05
N THR A 361 1.05 15.32 0.29
CA THR A 361 1.79 16.59 0.47
C THR A 361 1.14 17.70 -0.34
N SER A 362 0.53 18.68 0.33
CA SER A 362 0.15 20.01 -0.21
C SER A 362 -0.30 20.90 0.96
N GLY A 363 -0.09 22.22 1.00
CA GLY A 363 0.52 23.09 0.00
C GLY A 363 -0.16 24.46 -0.01
N SER A 364 0.42 25.44 0.70
CA SER A 364 0.08 26.88 0.67
C SER A 364 -1.34 27.33 1.07
N LEU A 365 -1.43 28.08 2.18
CA LEU A 365 -2.21 29.33 2.19
C LEU A 365 -1.47 30.43 2.95
N GLN A 366 -1.56 31.64 2.40
CA GLN A 366 -0.80 32.81 2.80
C GLN A 366 -1.63 33.73 3.73
N SER A 367 -0.93 34.50 4.58
CA SER A 367 -1.42 35.73 5.22
C SER A 367 -2.43 35.63 6.38
N LYS A 368 -1.97 35.95 7.60
CA LYS A 368 -2.24 37.29 8.20
C LYS A 368 -1.39 37.57 9.43
N ALA A 369 -0.84 38.77 9.48
CA ALA A 369 -0.13 39.29 10.65
C ALA A 369 -1.12 39.78 11.72
N LEU A 370 -0.91 39.36 12.96
CA LEU A 370 -1.26 40.13 14.17
C LEU A 370 -0.18 39.86 15.21
N GLY A 371 0.69 40.84 15.43
CA GLY A 371 1.59 40.84 16.58
C GLY A 371 0.94 41.56 17.75
N TYR A 372 1.22 41.11 18.98
CA TYR A 372 1.34 42.01 20.12
C TYR A 372 2.47 41.53 21.05
N ASN A 373 3.25 42.50 21.53
CA ASN A 373 4.41 42.28 22.39
C ASN A 373 3.97 41.98 23.84
N TYR A 374 4.79 41.23 24.58
CA TYR A 374 5.22 41.70 25.90
C TYR A 374 6.74 41.55 26.06
N LYS A 375 7.41 42.65 26.42
CA LYS A 375 8.85 42.74 26.66
C LYS A 375 9.17 42.67 28.15
N ALA A 376 10.24 41.95 28.49
CA ALA A 376 11.21 42.35 29.53
C ALA A 376 12.61 42.06 28.92
N LYS A 377 13.48 43.06 28.71
CA LYS A 377 14.34 43.74 29.70
C LYS A 377 15.26 42.70 30.41
N SER A 378 16.59 42.81 30.38
CA SER A 378 17.39 44.04 30.48
C SER A 378 18.80 43.94 29.85
N ALA A 379 19.45 45.11 29.69
CA ALA A 379 20.86 45.48 29.39
C ALA A 379 21.94 44.38 29.16
N GLY A 380 22.96 44.57 28.30
CA GLY A 380 23.37 45.73 27.47
C GLY A 380 24.71 46.36 27.89
N ASN A 381 25.56 46.70 26.90
CA ASN A 381 26.80 47.52 26.97
C ASN A 381 28.01 46.88 27.70
N LEU A 382 29.27 46.87 27.24
CA LEU A 382 30.02 47.36 26.05
C LEU A 382 31.12 46.30 25.71
N ASP A 383 32.07 46.38 24.76
CA ASP A 383 32.57 47.43 23.84
C ASP A 383 33.28 46.80 22.60
N GLU A 384 33.75 47.59 21.63
CA GLU A 384 34.78 47.22 20.62
C GLU A 384 36.20 47.49 21.21
N SER A 385 37.33 46.89 20.88
CA SER A 385 37.93 46.49 19.59
C SER A 385 39.23 45.70 19.86
N ASP A 386 39.64 44.73 19.01
CA ASP A 386 41.01 44.70 18.43
C ASP A 386 41.22 43.59 17.37
N PHE A 387 41.99 43.91 16.32
CA PHE A 387 42.58 43.05 15.26
C PHE A 387 41.78 41.92 14.57
N GLY A 388 41.51 42.10 13.27
CA GLY A 388 41.49 41.02 12.26
C GLY A 388 42.80 41.01 11.44
N PRO A 389 42.85 40.52 10.18
CA PRO A 389 41.88 39.68 9.43
C PRO A 389 42.58 38.51 8.67
N LEU A 390 41.90 37.94 7.65
CA LEU A 390 42.35 36.94 6.64
C LEU A 390 42.42 35.46 7.06
N VAL A 391 42.12 34.47 6.19
CA VAL A 391 41.30 34.42 4.95
C VAL A 391 40.91 32.94 4.73
N GLY A 392 39.75 32.67 4.12
CA GLY A 392 39.37 31.32 3.71
C GLY A 392 40.08 30.89 2.42
N ALA A 393 40.40 29.60 2.28
CA ALA A 393 40.96 29.05 1.05
C ALA A 393 40.01 27.97 0.50
N ASP A 394 39.55 28.17 -0.74
CA ASP A 394 38.70 27.24 -1.47
C ASP A 394 39.44 25.97 -1.87
N SER A 395 38.70 24.85 -1.91
CA SER A 395 39.17 23.57 -2.43
C SER A 395 38.46 23.25 -3.75
N VAL A 396 39.16 23.40 -4.88
CA VAL A 396 38.69 22.86 -6.17
C VAL A 396 39.83 22.09 -6.84
N SER A 397 39.58 20.78 -6.97
CA SER A 397 39.99 19.85 -8.03
C SER A 397 41.02 20.32 -9.07
N GLU A 398 42.13 19.58 -9.22
CA GLU A 398 42.58 19.12 -10.54
C GLU A 398 43.44 17.84 -10.46
N ASN A 399 43.49 17.10 -11.56
CA ASN A 399 43.95 15.71 -11.63
C ASN A 399 45.49 15.58 -11.64
N PHE A 400 46.01 14.43 -11.19
CA PHE A 400 47.40 14.03 -11.48
C PHE A 400 47.53 12.55 -11.83
N ASP A 401 47.96 12.30 -13.07
CA ASP A 401 48.36 10.99 -13.58
C ASP A 401 49.88 10.95 -13.81
N THR A 402 50.51 9.85 -13.39
CA THR A 402 51.74 9.23 -13.93
C THR A 402 53.00 10.08 -14.26
N ALA A 403 54.07 9.93 -13.45
CA ALA A 403 55.49 9.71 -13.80
C ALA A 403 56.38 9.99 -12.55
N SER A 404 57.14 9.05 -11.98
CA SER A 404 58.33 8.33 -12.47
C SER A 404 59.63 9.15 -12.47
N LEU A 405 60.66 8.60 -11.78
CA LEU A 405 62.08 8.99 -11.72
C LEU A 405 62.50 10.25 -10.92
N GLY A 406 63.00 10.03 -9.70
CA GLY A 406 64.47 10.07 -9.48
C GLY A 406 65.15 11.36 -9.01
N SER A 407 66.05 11.17 -8.03
CA SER A 407 67.21 12.02 -7.68
C SER A 407 67.02 13.23 -6.74
N LEU A 408 67.32 12.98 -5.46
CA LEU A 408 68.20 13.79 -4.59
C LEU A 408 68.07 15.33 -4.59
N GLN A 409 67.30 15.87 -3.64
CA GLN A 409 67.74 17.05 -2.89
C GLN A 409 67.08 17.13 -1.51
N MET A 410 67.86 17.09 -0.43
CA MET A 410 67.39 17.34 0.94
C MET A 410 67.65 18.81 1.31
N PRO A 411 66.63 19.63 1.62
CA PRO A 411 66.84 20.98 2.12
C PRO A 411 67.39 20.99 3.55
N SER A 412 68.46 21.75 3.74
CA SER A 412 69.06 22.09 5.04
C SER A 412 68.05 22.81 5.96
N GLY A 413 67.99 22.47 7.25
CA GLY A 413 67.09 23.19 8.16
C GLY A 413 66.94 22.77 9.63
N PHE A 414 67.84 21.98 10.23
CA PHE A 414 67.78 21.75 11.68
C PHE A 414 68.50 22.87 12.46
N MET A 415 67.72 23.81 12.99
CA MET A 415 68.19 24.80 13.97
C MET A 415 68.27 24.15 15.36
N LEU A 416 69.49 24.03 15.91
CA LEU A 416 69.70 23.56 17.27
C LEU A 416 69.16 24.58 18.28
N THR A 417 68.59 24.11 19.39
CA THR A 417 68.15 25.00 20.48
C THR A 417 69.35 25.59 21.23
N LYS A 418 69.16 26.73 21.93
CA LYS A 418 70.22 27.39 22.72
C LYS A 418 70.88 26.48 23.76
N ASP A 419 70.14 25.49 24.26
CA ASP A 419 70.67 24.52 25.23
C ASP A 419 71.45 23.38 24.54
N GLN A 420 71.10 23.01 23.30
CA GLN A 420 71.93 22.13 22.47
C GLN A 420 73.23 22.82 22.04
N GLU A 421 73.20 24.11 21.69
CA GLU A 421 74.42 24.88 21.42
C GLU A 421 75.33 25.00 22.67
N ARG A 422 74.76 25.10 23.87
CA ARG A 422 75.52 25.08 25.13
C ARG A 422 76.11 23.71 25.41
N ALA A 423 75.36 22.63 25.20
CA ALA A 423 75.83 21.27 25.41
C ALA A 423 77.02 20.91 24.51
N ILE A 424 77.07 21.42 23.28
CA ILE A 424 78.18 21.19 22.33
C ILE A 424 79.40 22.09 22.65
N LYS A 425 79.21 23.24 23.32
CA LYS A 425 80.28 24.19 23.69
C LYS A 425 80.81 24.00 25.11
N ALA A 426 80.19 23.16 25.93
CA ALA A 426 80.68 22.82 27.26
C ALA A 426 81.90 21.90 27.13
N MET A 427 83.07 22.35 27.63
CA MET A 427 84.23 21.48 27.81
C MET A 427 83.83 20.28 28.68
N THR A 428 84.25 19.08 28.31
CA THR A 428 84.10 17.93 29.22
C THR A 428 85.05 18.09 30.41
N PRO A 429 84.74 17.54 31.60
CA PRO A 429 85.64 17.64 32.76
C PRO A 429 87.07 17.13 32.47
N GLU A 430 87.20 16.11 31.62
CA GLU A 430 88.48 15.55 31.14
C GLU A 430 89.29 16.55 30.28
N GLN A 431 88.64 17.50 29.60
CA GLN A 431 89.29 18.56 28.81
C GLN A 431 89.76 19.73 29.69
N GLU A 432 89.08 20.05 30.80
CA GLU A 432 89.57 21.03 31.77
C GLU A 432 90.79 20.51 32.55
N GLU A 433 90.78 19.23 32.97
CA GLU A 433 91.93 18.62 33.66
C GLU A 433 93.19 18.56 32.77
N THR A 434 93.03 18.21 31.48
CA THR A 434 94.15 18.18 30.54
C THR A 434 94.69 19.56 30.18
N ALA A 435 93.85 20.60 30.12
CA ALA A 435 94.30 21.99 29.98
C ALA A 435 95.11 22.48 31.20
N SER A 436 94.69 22.09 32.41
CA SER A 436 95.37 22.44 33.67
C SER A 436 96.75 21.78 33.81
N LEU A 437 96.88 20.53 33.35
CA LEU A 437 98.16 19.82 33.32
C LEU A 437 99.15 20.43 32.31
N LEU A 438 98.69 20.90 31.14
CA LEU A 438 99.55 21.56 30.15
C LEU A 438 100.03 22.95 30.59
N SER A 439 99.22 23.68 31.36
CA SER A 439 99.61 24.95 31.99
C SER A 439 100.83 24.75 32.93
N SER A 440 100.82 23.66 33.69
CA SER A 440 101.85 23.34 34.69
C SER A 440 103.24 22.98 34.11
N VAL A 441 103.34 22.73 32.80
CA VAL A 441 104.58 22.27 32.13
C VAL A 441 105.38 23.43 31.50
N THR A 442 104.83 24.64 31.45
CA THR A 442 105.45 25.78 30.74
C THR A 442 106.15 26.83 31.62
N GLN A 443 106.17 26.63 32.94
CA GLN A 443 106.83 27.57 33.88
C GLN A 443 108.27 27.13 34.17
N GLY A 444 109.18 27.42 33.23
CA GLY A 444 110.61 27.14 33.33
C GLY A 444 111.49 28.38 33.53
N MET A 445 112.70 28.14 34.08
CA MET A 445 113.79 29.10 34.37
C MET A 445 113.54 29.93 35.66
N GLU A 446 114.50 30.12 36.56
CA GLU A 446 115.97 29.99 36.47
C GLU A 446 116.60 29.23 37.67
N SER A 447 117.68 28.48 37.43
CA SER A 447 118.98 28.67 38.10
C SER A 447 119.98 27.58 37.66
N ALA A 448 121.26 27.93 37.54
CA ALA A 448 122.29 27.10 36.94
C ALA A 448 123.13 26.32 37.98
N TYR A 449 123.89 25.32 37.48
CA TYR A 449 124.89 24.52 38.20
C TYR A 449 124.38 23.61 39.33
N VAL A 450 124.26 22.31 39.05
CA VAL A 450 125.05 21.20 39.66
C VAL A 450 124.92 19.95 38.76
N SER A 451 125.96 19.10 38.80
CA SER A 451 126.27 17.92 37.97
C SER A 451 125.15 16.98 37.49
N PRO A 452 125.34 16.27 36.36
CA PRO A 452 124.51 15.13 35.97
C PRO A 452 124.79 13.92 36.88
N SER A 453 123.97 13.77 37.91
CA SER A 453 123.93 12.63 38.82
C SER A 453 122.48 12.49 39.28
N GLY A 454 121.80 11.36 39.13
CA GLY A 454 122.29 9.99 39.08
C GLY A 454 121.55 9.23 40.18
N TYR A 455 121.02 8.05 39.85
CA TYR A 455 120.29 7.13 40.72
C TYR A 455 120.44 7.41 42.23
N ARG A 456 119.37 7.92 42.87
CA ARG A 456 119.22 7.76 44.33
C ARG A 456 119.26 6.25 44.57
N LEU A 457 120.28 5.75 45.28
CA LEU A 457 120.22 4.39 45.80
C LEU A 457 119.06 4.35 46.79
N VAL A 458 117.93 3.87 46.29
CA VAL A 458 116.77 3.53 47.08
C VAL A 458 117.22 2.41 48.01
N SER A 459 117.18 2.64 49.33
CA SER A 459 117.51 1.59 50.30
C SER A 459 116.59 0.38 50.06
N GLU A 460 117.05 -0.83 50.36
CA GLU A 460 116.23 -2.04 50.12
C GLU A 460 114.86 -1.94 50.84
N THR A 461 114.79 -1.24 51.97
CA THR A 461 113.55 -0.84 52.66
C THR A 461 112.67 0.12 51.85
N GLU A 462 113.23 1.20 51.31
CA GLU A 462 112.48 2.14 50.45
C GLU A 462 112.06 1.48 49.12
N TRP A 463 112.85 0.55 48.58
CA TRP A 463 112.55 -0.14 47.31
C TRP A 463 111.42 -1.15 47.49
N ASN A 464 111.44 -1.90 48.59
CA ASN A 464 110.31 -2.76 48.98
C ASN A 464 109.05 -1.93 49.28
N LEU A 465 109.17 -0.75 49.90
CA LEU A 465 108.05 0.18 50.07
C LEU A 465 107.51 0.68 48.72
N LEU A 466 108.38 1.10 47.81
CA LEU A 466 107.99 1.56 46.48
C LEU A 466 107.36 0.44 45.64
N GLN A 467 107.92 -0.78 45.65
CA GLN A 467 107.27 -1.94 45.02
C GLN A 467 105.92 -2.24 45.64
N LYS A 468 105.77 -2.13 46.96
CA LYS A 468 104.50 -2.34 47.66
C LYS A 468 103.49 -1.23 47.38
N GLU A 469 103.91 0.02 47.19
CA GLU A 469 103.06 1.11 46.73
C GLU A 469 102.66 0.96 45.27
N VAL A 470 103.60 0.63 44.36
CA VAL A 470 103.30 0.33 42.95
C VAL A 470 102.35 -0.86 42.83
N HIS A 471 102.56 -1.92 43.63
CA HIS A 471 101.65 -3.07 43.69
C HIS A 471 100.28 -2.68 44.28
N ASN A 472 100.23 -1.87 45.34
CA ASN A 472 98.97 -1.35 45.90
C ASN A 472 98.25 -0.37 44.94
N ALA A 473 98.98 0.42 44.16
CA ALA A 473 98.45 1.31 43.14
C ALA A 473 97.89 0.49 41.98
N GLY A 474 98.61 -0.53 41.49
CA GLY A 474 98.11 -1.49 40.51
C GLY A 474 96.85 -2.23 41.02
N ASN A 475 96.83 -2.64 42.28
CA ASN A 475 95.66 -3.29 42.91
C ASN A 475 94.47 -2.34 43.16
N LYS A 476 94.68 -1.01 43.12
CA LYS A 476 93.62 0.01 43.20
C LYS A 476 93.13 0.43 41.81
N LEU A 477 94.04 0.63 40.86
CA LEU A 477 93.75 1.00 39.46
C LEU A 477 93.15 -0.17 38.66
N GLY A 478 93.44 -1.42 39.03
CA GLY A 478 92.86 -2.62 38.43
C GLY A 478 91.45 -2.98 38.92
N ARG A 479 90.89 -2.23 39.89
CA ARG A 479 89.50 -2.42 40.35
C ARG A 479 88.58 -1.53 39.53
N ARG A 480 87.49 -2.10 39.00
CA ARG A 480 86.43 -1.31 38.38
C ARG A 480 85.87 -0.33 39.40
N CYS A 481 85.70 0.94 39.02
CA CYS A 481 85.11 1.94 39.89
C CYS A 481 83.63 1.60 40.12
N ASP A 482 83.23 1.37 41.38
CA ASP A 482 81.87 0.98 41.73
C ASP A 482 80.84 2.06 41.34
N MET A 483 81.23 3.34 41.39
CA MET A 483 80.38 4.45 40.92
C MET A 483 80.16 4.39 39.40
N CYS A 484 81.22 4.18 38.61
CA CYS A 484 81.10 4.03 37.16
C CYS A 484 80.26 2.79 36.79
N SER A 485 80.45 1.68 37.49
CA SER A 485 79.66 0.45 37.35
C SER A 485 78.17 0.67 37.68
N ASN A 486 77.86 1.54 38.65
CA ASN A 486 76.49 1.91 38.99
C ASN A 486 75.86 2.78 37.90
N TYR A 487 76.54 3.85 37.46
CA TYR A 487 76.06 4.70 36.36
C TYR A 487 75.94 3.94 35.02
N GLU A 488 76.85 2.99 34.74
CA GLU A 488 76.76 2.10 33.57
C GLU A 488 75.47 1.24 33.62
N LYS A 489 75.17 0.62 34.77
CA LYS A 489 73.91 -0.11 34.97
C LYS A 489 72.67 0.78 34.87
N GLN A 490 72.72 1.99 35.43
CA GLN A 490 71.63 2.95 35.35
C GLN A 490 71.37 3.38 33.90
N LEU A 491 72.44 3.64 33.13
CA LEU A 491 72.34 3.98 31.72
C LEU A 491 71.80 2.81 30.87
N GLN A 492 72.25 1.58 31.13
CA GLN A 492 71.71 0.37 30.50
C GLN A 492 70.22 0.17 30.81
N GLY A 493 69.80 0.45 32.05
CA GLY A 493 68.38 0.45 32.44
C GLY A 493 67.55 1.47 31.67
N ILE A 494 68.03 2.73 31.58
CA ILE A 494 67.37 3.79 30.81
C ILE A 494 67.32 3.44 29.31
N GLN A 495 68.39 2.90 28.73
CA GLN A 495 68.42 2.47 27.33
C GLN A 495 67.45 1.31 27.05
N THR A 496 67.28 0.39 27.99
CA THR A 496 66.31 -0.71 27.87
C THR A 496 64.88 -0.17 27.93
N GLN A 497 64.59 0.73 28.88
CA GLN A 497 63.28 1.38 29.00
C GLN A 497 62.95 2.28 27.78
N GLU A 498 63.95 2.92 27.18
CA GLU A 498 63.83 3.69 25.94
C GLU A 498 63.58 2.79 24.72
N ALA A 499 64.16 1.60 24.67
CA ALA A 499 63.83 0.59 23.67
C ALA A 499 62.40 0.06 23.81
N GLU A 500 61.98 -0.30 25.04
CA GLU A 500 60.62 -0.78 25.33
C GLU A 500 59.56 0.26 25.00
N THR A 501 59.75 1.52 25.40
CA THR A 501 58.81 2.61 25.08
C THR A 501 58.77 2.91 23.58
N ARG A 502 59.90 2.84 22.87
CA ARG A 502 59.93 2.96 21.40
C ARG A 502 59.11 1.85 20.73
N ASP A 503 59.19 0.61 21.22
CA ASP A 503 58.43 -0.51 20.65
C ASP A 503 56.94 -0.47 21.02
N GLN A 504 56.59 0.03 22.21
CA GLN A 504 55.21 0.38 22.57
C GLN A 504 54.64 1.44 21.61
N VAL A 505 55.39 2.50 21.31
CA VAL A 505 54.98 3.54 20.34
C VAL A 505 54.77 2.96 18.94
N LYS A 506 55.67 2.09 18.44
CA LYS A 506 55.46 1.39 17.15
C LYS A 506 54.18 0.55 17.16
N LYS A 507 53.91 -0.18 18.26
CA LYS A 507 52.68 -0.99 18.40
C LYS A 507 51.42 -0.12 18.38
N LEU A 508 51.43 1.01 19.10
CA LEU A 508 50.33 1.97 19.10
C LEU A 508 50.13 2.60 17.71
N GLN A 509 51.21 2.97 17.01
CA GLN A 509 51.15 3.49 15.64
C GLN A 509 50.55 2.46 14.66
N LEU A 510 50.90 1.18 14.78
CA LEU A 510 50.34 0.11 13.95
C LEU A 510 48.84 -0.07 14.23
N MET A 511 48.43 -0.13 15.49
CA MET A 511 47.01 -0.26 15.86
C MET A 511 46.20 0.97 15.43
N LEU A 512 46.74 2.17 15.56
CA LEU A 512 46.10 3.41 15.09
C LEU A 512 45.92 3.40 13.57
N ARG A 513 46.93 2.94 12.82
CA ARG A 513 46.82 2.78 11.37
C ARG A 513 45.73 1.77 11.00
N GLN A 514 45.72 0.60 11.63
CA GLN A 514 44.69 -0.42 11.41
C GLN A 514 43.27 0.10 11.73
N ALA A 515 43.13 0.89 12.79
CA ALA A 515 41.85 1.52 13.14
C ALA A 515 41.41 2.56 12.11
N ASN A 516 42.34 3.36 11.58
CA ASN A 516 42.05 4.34 10.53
C ASN A 516 41.68 3.64 9.20
N ASP A 517 42.45 2.63 8.77
CA ASP A 517 42.18 1.86 7.55
C ASP A 517 40.78 1.17 7.65
N GLN A 518 40.41 0.69 8.84
CA GLN A 518 39.09 0.11 9.12
C GLN A 518 37.97 1.17 9.15
N LEU A 519 38.23 2.38 9.64
CA LEU A 519 37.29 3.50 9.65
C LEU A 519 37.02 4.02 8.22
N GLU A 520 38.07 4.16 7.40
CA GLU A 520 37.95 4.56 6.00
C GLU A 520 37.10 3.55 5.23
N LYS A 521 37.34 2.25 5.46
CA LYS A 521 36.49 1.19 4.89
C LYS A 521 35.04 1.31 5.34
N THR A 522 34.75 1.43 6.64
CA THR A 522 33.35 1.52 7.10
C THR A 522 32.65 2.81 6.69
N MET A 523 33.38 3.92 6.49
CA MET A 523 32.84 5.13 5.87
C MET A 523 32.49 4.91 4.40
N LYS A 524 33.32 4.19 3.63
CA LYS A 524 33.04 3.84 2.23
C LYS A 524 31.86 2.87 2.11
N ASP A 525 31.85 1.80 2.89
CA ASP A 525 30.75 0.83 2.94
C ASP A 525 29.42 1.53 3.33
N LYS A 526 29.46 2.52 4.25
CA LYS A 526 28.30 3.35 4.61
C LYS A 526 27.82 4.22 3.44
N GLN A 527 28.72 4.91 2.74
CA GLN A 527 28.38 5.76 1.60
C GLN A 527 27.73 4.93 0.48
N GLU A 528 28.29 3.76 0.15
CA GLU A 528 27.73 2.85 -0.85
C GLU A 528 26.32 2.36 -0.48
N LEU A 529 26.05 2.12 0.81
CA LEU A 529 24.71 1.78 1.32
C LEU A 529 23.73 2.97 1.27
N GLU A 530 24.18 4.19 1.59
CA GLU A 530 23.36 5.40 1.50
C GLU A 530 22.98 5.71 0.05
N ASP A 531 23.91 5.58 -0.89
CA ASP A 531 23.67 5.74 -2.32
C ASP A 531 22.75 4.63 -2.89
N PHE A 532 22.93 3.38 -2.46
CA PHE A 532 22.05 2.27 -2.84
C PHE A 532 20.62 2.43 -2.34
N ILE A 533 20.44 2.84 -1.07
CA ILE A 533 19.10 3.09 -0.49
C ILE A 533 18.43 4.25 -1.22
N LYS A 534 19.18 5.31 -1.55
CA LYS A 534 18.66 6.44 -2.32
C LYS A 534 18.21 6.01 -3.72
N GLN A 535 19.05 5.30 -4.47
CA GLN A 535 18.69 4.81 -5.82
C GLN A 535 17.46 3.89 -5.77
N SER A 536 17.42 2.95 -4.83
CA SER A 536 16.28 2.04 -4.63
C SER A 536 14.98 2.78 -4.28
N SER A 537 15.07 3.84 -3.46
CA SER A 537 13.93 4.72 -3.15
C SER A 537 13.46 5.53 -4.36
N GLU A 538 14.37 5.99 -5.21
CA GLU A 538 14.04 6.69 -6.45
C GLU A 538 13.41 5.74 -7.47
N ASP A 539 13.99 4.57 -7.70
CA ASP A 539 13.48 3.55 -8.65
C ASP A 539 12.09 3.04 -8.25
N SER A 540 11.88 2.75 -6.95
CA SER A 540 10.56 2.33 -6.45
C SER A 540 9.52 3.45 -6.55
N SER A 541 9.89 4.71 -6.31
CA SER A 541 9.01 5.88 -6.50
C SER A 541 8.58 6.04 -7.96
N HIS A 542 9.50 5.89 -8.92
CA HIS A 542 9.18 5.90 -10.36
C HIS A 542 8.25 4.75 -10.75
N GLN A 543 8.49 3.53 -10.25
CA GLN A 543 7.63 2.37 -10.51
C GLN A 543 6.22 2.55 -9.94
N ILE A 544 6.10 3.06 -8.71
CA ILE A 544 4.81 3.38 -8.08
C ILE A 544 4.06 4.43 -8.92
N SER A 545 4.74 5.51 -9.33
CA SER A 545 4.13 6.56 -10.15
C SER A 545 3.61 6.01 -11.50
N ALA A 546 4.38 5.14 -12.16
CA ALA A 546 3.95 4.49 -13.40
C ALA A 546 2.76 3.52 -13.21
N LEU A 547 2.70 2.83 -12.07
CA LEU A 547 1.56 1.98 -11.70
C LEU A 547 0.30 2.80 -11.41
N VAL A 548 0.43 3.92 -10.67
CA VAL A 548 -0.68 4.83 -10.36
C VAL A 548 -1.28 5.45 -11.64
N LEU A 549 -0.45 5.93 -12.57
CA LEU A 549 -0.93 6.45 -13.86
C LEU A 549 -1.69 5.39 -14.67
N ARG A 550 -1.22 4.13 -14.65
CA ARG A 550 -1.92 3.01 -15.32
C ARG A 550 -3.23 2.65 -14.63
N ALA A 551 -3.28 2.71 -13.30
CA ALA A 551 -4.50 2.49 -12.53
C ALA A 551 -5.55 3.55 -12.86
N GLN A 552 -5.19 4.84 -12.82
CA GLN A 552 -6.07 5.95 -13.18
C GLN A 552 -6.63 5.84 -14.61
N ALA A 553 -5.78 5.49 -15.59
CA ALA A 553 -6.23 5.24 -16.96
C ALA A 553 -7.20 4.05 -17.07
N SER A 554 -7.02 3.03 -16.23
CA SER A 554 -7.90 1.85 -16.17
C SER A 554 -9.23 2.16 -15.47
N GLU A 555 -9.23 3.03 -14.47
CA GLU A 555 -10.44 3.52 -13.78
C GLU A 555 -11.31 4.33 -14.74
N ILE A 556 -10.74 5.30 -15.47
CA ILE A 556 -11.46 6.11 -16.47
C ILE A 556 -12.10 5.21 -17.54
N LEU A 557 -11.33 4.25 -18.11
CA LEU A 557 -11.86 3.30 -19.09
C LEU A 557 -13.01 2.44 -18.51
N LEU A 558 -12.95 2.08 -17.23
CA LEU A 558 -13.98 1.29 -16.57
C LEU A 558 -15.25 2.12 -16.31
N GLU A 559 -15.13 3.41 -16.00
CA GLU A 559 -16.27 4.34 -15.94
C GLU A 559 -16.94 4.51 -17.32
N GLU A 560 -16.15 4.71 -18.39
CA GLU A 560 -16.65 4.79 -19.77
C GLU A 560 -17.42 3.52 -20.18
N LEU A 561 -16.86 2.33 -19.88
CA LEU A 561 -17.51 1.05 -20.16
C LEU A 561 -18.80 0.85 -19.34
N GLN A 562 -18.83 1.27 -18.07
CA GLN A 562 -20.05 1.24 -17.25
C GLN A 562 -21.13 2.18 -17.79
N GLN A 563 -20.74 3.37 -18.25
CA GLN A 563 -21.67 4.32 -18.87
C GLN A 563 -22.21 3.78 -20.20
N GLY A 564 -21.34 3.22 -21.05
CA GLY A 564 -21.71 2.58 -22.31
C GLY A 564 -22.67 1.41 -22.11
N PHE A 565 -22.39 0.50 -21.17
CA PHE A 565 -23.31 -0.59 -20.82
C PHE A 565 -24.66 -0.07 -20.30
N SER A 566 -24.65 1.01 -19.50
CA SER A 566 -25.86 1.64 -18.96
C SER A 566 -26.67 2.40 -20.03
N GLN A 567 -26.06 2.80 -21.15
CA GLN A 567 -26.74 3.31 -22.33
C GLN A 567 -27.34 2.15 -23.13
N ALA A 568 -26.53 1.17 -23.54
CA ALA A 568 -26.98 0.01 -24.31
C ALA A 568 -28.13 -0.75 -23.62
N LYS A 569 -28.09 -0.87 -22.29
CA LYS A 569 -29.20 -1.43 -21.50
C LYS A 569 -30.50 -0.63 -21.65
N ARG A 570 -30.44 0.71 -21.62
CA ARG A 570 -31.62 1.58 -21.82
C ARG A 570 -32.15 1.44 -23.23
N ASP A 571 -31.28 1.44 -24.23
CA ASP A 571 -31.65 1.29 -25.65
C ASP A 571 -32.40 -0.04 -25.89
N VAL A 572 -31.90 -1.15 -25.32
CA VAL A 572 -32.58 -2.46 -25.37
C VAL A 572 -33.91 -2.47 -24.59
N GLN A 573 -34.00 -1.75 -23.46
CA GLN A 573 -35.25 -1.60 -22.71
C GLN A 573 -36.30 -0.80 -23.50
N GLU A 574 -35.89 0.23 -24.22
CA GLU A 574 -36.75 1.05 -25.09
C GLU A 574 -37.24 0.24 -26.30
N GLN A 575 -36.35 -0.49 -26.98
CA GLN A 575 -36.74 -1.43 -28.04
C GLN A 575 -37.73 -2.49 -27.55
N MET A 576 -37.52 -3.05 -26.35
CA MET A 576 -38.46 -3.99 -25.73
C MET A 576 -39.83 -3.34 -25.46
N ALA A 577 -39.88 -2.07 -25.03
CA ALA A 577 -41.13 -1.35 -24.81
C ALA A 577 -41.93 -1.15 -26.12
N VAL A 578 -41.26 -0.76 -27.22
CA VAL A 578 -41.88 -0.64 -28.54
C VAL A 578 -42.42 -1.99 -29.05
N LEU A 579 -41.67 -3.08 -28.85
CA LEU A 579 -42.11 -4.43 -29.21
C LEU A 579 -43.30 -4.91 -28.35
N MET A 580 -43.36 -4.53 -27.07
CA MET A 580 -44.53 -4.82 -26.23
C MET A 580 -45.77 -4.05 -26.68
N GLN A 581 -45.64 -2.75 -26.99
CA GLN A 581 -46.75 -1.91 -27.45
C GLN A 581 -47.31 -2.36 -28.79
N SER A 582 -46.44 -2.67 -29.77
CA SER A 582 -46.87 -3.18 -31.08
C SER A 582 -47.55 -4.55 -30.97
N ARG A 583 -47.06 -5.45 -30.10
CA ARG A 583 -47.73 -6.73 -29.79
C ARG A 583 -49.12 -6.52 -29.20
N GLU A 584 -49.30 -5.53 -28.33
CA GLU A 584 -50.58 -5.19 -27.72
C GLU A 584 -51.56 -4.64 -28.77
N GLN A 585 -51.15 -3.68 -29.60
CA GLN A 585 -51.95 -3.16 -30.72
C GLN A 585 -52.41 -4.26 -31.69
N VAL A 586 -51.52 -5.19 -32.07
CA VAL A 586 -51.88 -6.34 -32.92
C VAL A 586 -52.88 -7.26 -32.21
N SER A 587 -52.76 -7.45 -30.90
CA SER A 587 -53.71 -8.23 -30.11
C SER A 587 -55.09 -7.56 -30.03
N GLU A 588 -55.15 -6.23 -29.88
CA GLU A 588 -56.40 -5.46 -29.87
C GLU A 588 -57.11 -5.52 -31.23
N GLU A 589 -56.37 -5.33 -32.33
CA GLU A 589 -56.91 -5.44 -33.68
C GLU A 589 -57.38 -6.87 -34.00
N LEU A 590 -56.68 -7.91 -33.54
CA LEU A 590 -57.15 -9.30 -33.62
C LEU A 590 -58.47 -9.49 -32.88
N VAL A 591 -58.61 -8.98 -31.65
CA VAL A 591 -59.86 -9.06 -30.88
C VAL A 591 -60.99 -8.27 -31.55
N ARG A 592 -60.69 -7.10 -32.14
CA ARG A 592 -61.66 -6.30 -32.90
C ARG A 592 -62.16 -7.05 -34.13
N LEU A 593 -61.25 -7.61 -34.92
CA LEU A 593 -61.57 -8.41 -36.10
C LEU A 593 -62.32 -9.69 -35.74
N GLN A 594 -61.96 -10.35 -34.63
CA GLN A 594 -62.69 -11.51 -34.10
C GLN A 594 -64.16 -11.14 -33.83
N LYS A 595 -64.40 -10.03 -33.11
CA LYS A 595 -65.75 -9.53 -32.77
C LYS A 595 -66.55 -9.11 -34.01
N ASP A 596 -65.91 -8.48 -34.99
CA ASP A 596 -66.55 -8.13 -36.26
C ASP A 596 -66.91 -9.39 -37.06
N ASN A 597 -66.06 -10.42 -37.04
CA ASN A 597 -66.32 -11.71 -37.66
C ASN A 597 -67.47 -12.47 -36.96
N ASP A 598 -67.48 -12.54 -35.63
CA ASP A 598 -68.60 -13.10 -34.86
C ASP A 598 -69.91 -12.37 -35.15
N SER A 599 -69.88 -11.03 -35.31
CA SER A 599 -71.05 -10.24 -35.71
C SER A 599 -71.52 -10.55 -37.13
N LEU A 600 -70.59 -10.70 -38.08
CA LEU A 600 -70.88 -11.05 -39.48
C LEU A 600 -71.38 -12.49 -39.59
N GLN A 601 -70.79 -13.44 -38.87
CA GLN A 601 -71.23 -14.83 -38.80
C GLN A 601 -72.61 -14.93 -38.13
N GLY A 602 -72.90 -14.15 -37.09
CA GLY A 602 -74.23 -14.03 -36.49
C GLY A 602 -75.26 -13.49 -37.46
N LYS A 603 -74.94 -12.41 -38.20
CA LYS A 603 -75.80 -11.84 -39.27
C LYS A 603 -75.99 -12.83 -40.43
N HIS A 604 -74.95 -13.55 -40.83
CA HIS A 604 -75.02 -14.55 -41.90
C HIS A 604 -75.85 -15.77 -41.46
N SER A 605 -75.69 -16.24 -40.23
CA SER A 605 -76.53 -17.29 -39.63
C SER A 605 -78.01 -16.88 -39.58
N LEU A 606 -78.30 -15.63 -39.21
CA LEU A 606 -79.65 -15.06 -39.24
C LEU A 606 -80.20 -14.97 -40.68
N HIS A 607 -79.38 -14.51 -41.64
CA HIS A 607 -79.74 -14.46 -43.06
C HIS A 607 -80.00 -15.86 -43.63
N VAL A 608 -79.18 -16.85 -43.30
CA VAL A 608 -79.35 -18.24 -43.72
C VAL A 608 -80.60 -18.84 -43.09
N SER A 609 -80.90 -18.54 -41.83
CA SER A 609 -82.15 -18.98 -41.17
C SER A 609 -83.40 -18.34 -41.81
N LEU A 610 -83.34 -17.07 -42.22
CA LEU A 610 -84.40 -16.39 -42.96
C LEU A 610 -84.53 -16.94 -44.39
N GLN A 611 -83.41 -17.22 -45.05
CA GLN A 611 -83.35 -17.80 -46.41
C GLN A 611 -83.66 -19.31 -46.44
N GLN A 612 -83.69 -19.99 -45.29
CA GLN A 612 -84.25 -21.33 -45.12
C GLN A 612 -85.74 -21.30 -44.76
N ALA A 613 -86.28 -20.13 -44.37
CA ALA A 613 -87.71 -19.93 -44.12
C ALA A 613 -88.49 -19.48 -45.38
N GLU A 614 -87.79 -19.11 -46.46
CA GLU A 614 -88.35 -18.93 -47.81
C GLU A 614 -87.76 -20.00 -48.74
N ASP A 615 -88.62 -20.79 -49.41
CA ASP A 615 -88.22 -21.94 -50.23
C ASP A 615 -87.18 -21.60 -51.31
N PHE A 616 -85.98 -22.19 -51.23
CA PHE A 616 -84.98 -22.10 -52.30
C PHE A 616 -84.29 -23.45 -52.59
N ILE A 617 -84.04 -23.71 -53.88
CA ILE A 617 -83.69 -25.02 -54.45
C ILE A 617 -82.17 -25.19 -54.57
N LEU A 618 -81.70 -26.41 -54.31
CA LEU A 618 -80.30 -26.86 -54.37
C LEU A 618 -79.72 -26.80 -55.80
N PRO A 619 -78.56 -26.17 -56.04
CA PRO A 619 -77.87 -26.20 -57.34
C PRO A 619 -76.95 -27.43 -57.51
N ASP A 620 -77.37 -28.40 -58.32
CA ASP A 620 -76.50 -29.48 -58.80
C ASP A 620 -75.58 -29.00 -59.93
N THR A 621 -74.32 -28.66 -59.62
CA THR A 621 -73.25 -28.57 -60.62
C THR A 621 -71.95 -29.19 -60.11
N THR A 622 -71.47 -30.22 -60.82
CA THR A 622 -70.33 -31.08 -60.44
C THR A 622 -68.98 -30.34 -60.32
N GLU A 623 -68.85 -29.15 -60.90
CA GLU A 623 -67.63 -28.34 -60.89
C GLU A 623 -67.43 -27.60 -59.56
N SER A 624 -68.50 -27.10 -58.94
CA SER A 624 -68.42 -26.46 -57.61
C SER A 624 -68.02 -27.46 -56.52
N ILE A 625 -68.51 -28.70 -56.62
CA ILE A 625 -68.14 -29.82 -55.74
C ILE A 625 -66.66 -30.18 -55.89
N SER A 626 -66.07 -30.09 -57.09
CA SER A 626 -64.65 -30.40 -57.28
C SER A 626 -63.74 -29.31 -56.68
N SER A 627 -64.13 -28.04 -56.81
CA SER A 627 -63.43 -26.91 -56.18
C SER A 627 -63.47 -26.99 -54.66
N LEU A 628 -64.66 -27.22 -54.08
CA LEU A 628 -64.81 -27.37 -52.63
C LEU A 628 -64.04 -28.59 -52.09
N LYS A 629 -63.94 -29.67 -52.87
CA LYS A 629 -63.15 -30.85 -52.49
C LYS A 629 -61.64 -30.57 -52.52
N ALA A 630 -61.15 -29.76 -53.46
CA ALA A 630 -59.76 -29.31 -53.47
C ALA A 630 -59.44 -28.37 -52.29
N GLU A 631 -60.37 -27.47 -51.94
CA GLU A 631 -60.26 -26.61 -50.76
C GLU A 631 -60.20 -27.43 -49.46
N LEU A 632 -61.06 -28.45 -49.34
CA LEU A 632 -61.14 -29.32 -48.17
C LEU A 632 -59.88 -30.19 -48.01
N GLU A 633 -59.27 -30.65 -49.10
CA GLU A 633 -57.96 -31.34 -49.02
C GLU A 633 -56.80 -30.38 -48.71
N ARG A 634 -56.82 -29.11 -49.17
CA ARG A 634 -55.85 -28.09 -48.70
C ARG A 634 -55.95 -27.86 -47.20
N ILE A 635 -57.16 -27.61 -46.70
CA ILE A 635 -57.43 -27.38 -45.27
C ILE A 635 -57.02 -28.61 -44.43
N LYS A 636 -57.16 -29.83 -44.96
CA LYS A 636 -56.64 -31.05 -44.29
C LYS A 636 -55.12 -31.08 -44.21
N VAL A 637 -54.41 -30.70 -45.28
CA VAL A 637 -52.94 -30.67 -45.29
C VAL A 637 -52.41 -29.62 -44.32
N GLU A 638 -52.99 -28.40 -44.35
CA GLU A 638 -52.66 -27.32 -43.42
C GLU A 638 -52.96 -27.71 -41.96
N LYS A 639 -54.13 -28.33 -41.71
CA LYS A 639 -54.46 -28.89 -40.40
C LYS A 639 -53.45 -29.95 -39.96
N GLY A 640 -53.05 -30.87 -40.84
CA GLY A 640 -52.07 -31.91 -40.53
C GLY A 640 -50.68 -31.35 -40.23
N GLN A 641 -50.29 -30.28 -40.91
CA GLN A 641 -49.06 -29.52 -40.62
C GLN A 641 -49.16 -28.84 -39.24
N LEU A 642 -50.23 -28.08 -38.97
CA LEU A 642 -50.46 -27.43 -37.68
C LEU A 642 -50.50 -28.44 -36.51
N GLU A 643 -51.13 -29.60 -36.69
CA GLU A 643 -51.12 -30.69 -35.70
C GLU A 643 -49.71 -31.30 -35.49
N SER A 644 -48.84 -31.26 -36.51
CA SER A 644 -47.44 -31.67 -36.37
C SER A 644 -46.63 -30.64 -35.60
N THR A 645 -46.73 -29.36 -35.97
CA THR A 645 -46.05 -28.26 -35.26
C THR A 645 -46.51 -28.16 -33.81
N LEU A 646 -47.79 -28.40 -33.54
CA LEU A 646 -48.32 -28.44 -32.17
C LEU A 646 -47.72 -29.61 -31.37
N ARG A 647 -47.61 -30.80 -31.96
CA ARG A 647 -46.95 -31.96 -31.33
C ARG A 647 -45.48 -31.67 -31.01
N GLU A 648 -44.72 -31.11 -31.94
CA GLU A 648 -43.33 -30.70 -31.71
C GLU A 648 -43.21 -29.66 -30.59
N LYS A 649 -44.13 -28.68 -30.53
CA LYS A 649 -44.15 -27.67 -29.48
C LYS A 649 -44.52 -28.23 -28.11
N SER A 650 -45.46 -29.18 -28.02
CA SER A 650 -45.74 -29.91 -26.79
C SER A 650 -44.53 -30.70 -26.32
N GLN A 651 -43.83 -31.40 -27.21
CA GLN A 651 -42.66 -32.20 -26.87
C GLN A 651 -41.44 -31.33 -26.46
N GLN A 652 -41.31 -30.14 -27.05
CA GLN A 652 -40.37 -29.10 -26.59
C GLN A 652 -40.74 -28.59 -25.18
N LEU A 653 -42.04 -28.39 -24.90
CA LEU A 653 -42.50 -27.95 -23.58
C LEU A 653 -42.23 -29.00 -22.49
N GLU A 654 -42.47 -30.28 -22.78
CA GLU A 654 -42.20 -31.40 -21.87
C GLU A 654 -40.70 -31.51 -21.56
N SER A 655 -39.82 -31.45 -22.57
CA SER A 655 -38.37 -31.49 -22.33
C SER A 655 -37.85 -30.28 -21.53
N LEU A 656 -38.42 -29.08 -21.74
CA LEU A 656 -38.13 -27.91 -20.91
C LEU A 656 -38.65 -28.06 -19.46
N GLN A 657 -39.78 -28.76 -19.25
CA GLN A 657 -40.28 -29.07 -17.90
C GLN A 657 -39.37 -30.08 -17.17
N GLU A 658 -38.87 -31.11 -17.86
CA GLU A 658 -37.90 -32.05 -17.28
C GLU A 658 -36.59 -31.35 -16.90
N ILE A 659 -36.05 -30.49 -17.77
CA ILE A 659 -34.85 -29.68 -17.48
C ILE A 659 -35.12 -28.76 -16.29
N LYS A 660 -36.27 -28.10 -16.22
CA LYS A 660 -36.67 -27.25 -15.08
C LYS A 660 -36.67 -28.06 -13.77
N ILE A 661 -37.29 -29.23 -13.74
CA ILE A 661 -37.34 -30.08 -12.54
C ILE A 661 -35.94 -30.51 -12.12
N SER A 662 -35.07 -30.86 -13.08
CA SER A 662 -33.67 -31.21 -12.80
C SER A 662 -32.89 -30.05 -12.17
N LEU A 663 -33.06 -28.82 -12.69
CA LEU A 663 -32.43 -27.61 -12.15
C LEU A 663 -32.99 -27.24 -10.77
N GLU A 664 -34.30 -27.39 -10.53
CA GLU A 664 -34.91 -27.21 -9.20
C GLU A 664 -34.35 -28.22 -8.18
N GLU A 665 -34.11 -29.47 -8.58
CA GLU A 665 -33.51 -30.47 -7.70
C GLU A 665 -32.01 -30.22 -7.43
N GLN A 666 -31.25 -29.75 -8.43
CA GLN A 666 -29.87 -29.31 -8.25
C GLN A 666 -29.78 -28.11 -7.29
N LEU A 667 -30.61 -27.09 -7.49
CA LEU A 667 -30.69 -25.92 -6.60
C LEU A 667 -31.03 -26.33 -5.16
N LYS A 668 -31.90 -27.34 -4.98
CA LYS A 668 -32.24 -27.88 -3.66
C LYS A 668 -31.09 -28.66 -3.00
N LYS A 669 -30.24 -29.33 -3.78
CA LYS A 669 -29.02 -29.99 -3.29
C LYS A 669 -27.94 -28.98 -2.89
N GLU A 670 -27.69 -27.98 -3.74
CA GLU A 670 -26.73 -26.91 -3.45
C GLU A 670 -27.13 -26.05 -2.24
N THR A 671 -28.41 -25.73 -2.09
CA THR A 671 -28.90 -25.00 -0.89
C THR A 671 -28.77 -25.81 0.40
N ALA A 672 -28.96 -27.14 0.35
CA ALA A 672 -28.72 -28.02 1.50
C ALA A 672 -27.22 -28.18 1.83
N ALA A 673 -26.36 -28.29 0.80
CA ALA A 673 -24.91 -28.32 0.97
C ALA A 673 -24.40 -27.01 1.58
N LYS A 674 -24.86 -25.86 1.07
CA LYS A 674 -24.57 -24.53 1.61
C LYS A 674 -24.94 -24.41 3.09
N ALA A 675 -26.16 -24.78 3.47
CA ALA A 675 -26.59 -24.73 4.88
C ALA A 675 -25.70 -25.59 5.80
N THR A 676 -25.24 -26.74 5.30
CA THR A 676 -24.32 -27.63 6.04
C THR A 676 -22.94 -26.97 6.25
N VAL A 677 -22.41 -26.30 5.22
CA VAL A 677 -21.14 -25.55 5.31
C VAL A 677 -21.26 -24.33 6.22
N GLU A 678 -22.37 -23.60 6.17
CA GLU A 678 -22.65 -22.47 7.06
C GLU A 678 -22.71 -22.90 8.53
N GLN A 679 -23.28 -24.07 8.83
CA GLN A 679 -23.26 -24.63 10.18
C GLN A 679 -21.84 -25.00 10.64
N LEU A 680 -21.05 -25.69 9.82
CA LEU A 680 -19.65 -26.04 10.16
C LEU A 680 -18.79 -24.79 10.38
N MET A 681 -18.98 -23.74 9.57
CA MET A 681 -18.32 -22.44 9.76
C MET A 681 -18.71 -21.77 11.08
N PHE A 682 -19.97 -21.89 11.51
CA PHE A 682 -20.41 -21.38 12.82
C PHE A 682 -19.80 -22.18 13.98
N GLU A 683 -19.72 -23.51 13.86
CA GLU A 683 -19.11 -24.39 14.86
C GLU A 683 -17.60 -24.13 15.04
N GLU A 684 -16.84 -24.02 13.94
CA GLU A 684 -15.41 -23.67 13.99
C GLU A 684 -15.19 -22.22 14.47
N LYS A 685 -16.06 -21.26 14.14
CA LYS A 685 -16.01 -19.90 14.71
C LYS A 685 -16.18 -19.92 16.23
N ASN A 686 -17.15 -20.69 16.75
CA ASN A 686 -17.36 -20.85 18.19
C ASN A 686 -16.21 -21.60 18.89
N LYS A 687 -15.50 -22.48 18.16
CA LYS A 687 -14.29 -23.16 18.66
C LYS A 687 -13.08 -22.23 18.69
N ALA A 688 -12.86 -21.44 17.64
CA ALA A 688 -11.83 -20.40 17.60
C ALA A 688 -12.04 -19.35 18.71
N GLN A 689 -13.29 -18.93 18.95
CA GLN A 689 -13.61 -17.98 20.02
C GLN A 689 -13.33 -18.57 21.42
N ARG A 690 -13.59 -19.86 21.65
CA ARG A 690 -13.23 -20.54 22.90
C ARG A 690 -11.71 -20.64 23.09
N LEU A 691 -10.98 -21.04 22.05
CA LEU A 691 -9.51 -21.10 22.09
C LEU A 691 -8.89 -19.72 22.33
N GLN A 692 -9.46 -18.65 21.78
CA GLN A 692 -9.03 -17.28 22.09
C GLN A 692 -9.24 -16.96 23.58
N THR A 693 -10.41 -17.25 24.14
CA THR A 693 -10.65 -17.01 25.58
C THR A 693 -9.76 -17.86 26.50
N GLU A 694 -9.42 -19.08 26.10
CA GLU A 694 -8.47 -19.94 26.82
C GLU A 694 -7.04 -19.38 26.74
N LEU A 695 -6.63 -18.84 25.59
CA LEU A 695 -5.35 -18.18 25.40
C LEU A 695 -5.26 -16.89 26.23
N ASP A 696 -6.28 -16.01 26.16
CA ASP A 696 -6.32 -14.76 26.92
C ASP A 696 -6.21 -15.02 28.44
N VAL A 697 -6.90 -16.06 28.94
CA VAL A 697 -6.80 -16.50 30.35
C VAL A 697 -5.41 -17.07 30.65
N SER A 698 -4.80 -17.84 29.75
CA SER A 698 -3.45 -18.38 29.93
C SER A 698 -2.39 -17.28 29.97
N GLU A 699 -2.47 -16.29 29.08
CA GLU A 699 -1.61 -15.11 29.08
C GLU A 699 -1.77 -14.27 30.33
N GLN A 700 -3.00 -14.11 30.85
CA GLN A 700 -3.24 -13.40 32.10
C GLN A 700 -2.59 -14.16 33.27
N VAL A 701 -2.78 -15.48 33.36
CA VAL A 701 -2.14 -16.32 34.40
C VAL A 701 -0.61 -16.27 34.30
N GLN A 702 -0.03 -16.21 33.10
CA GLN A 702 1.41 -16.02 32.94
C GLN A 702 1.88 -14.64 33.40
N ARG A 703 1.16 -13.56 33.04
CA ARG A 703 1.44 -12.19 33.52
C ARG A 703 1.37 -12.10 35.04
N ASP A 704 0.35 -12.70 35.64
CA ASP A 704 0.15 -12.76 37.09
C ASP A 704 1.28 -13.54 37.78
N PHE A 705 1.71 -14.68 37.20
CA PHE A 705 2.85 -15.46 37.71
C PHE A 705 4.17 -14.67 37.64
N VAL A 706 4.41 -13.94 36.54
CA VAL A 706 5.58 -13.06 36.39
C VAL A 706 5.54 -11.95 37.44
N LYS A 707 4.42 -11.23 37.59
CA LYS A 707 4.25 -10.14 38.58
C LYS A 707 4.45 -10.63 40.01
N LEU A 708 3.91 -11.82 40.34
CA LEU A 708 4.11 -12.47 41.64
C LEU A 708 5.58 -12.84 41.85
N SER A 709 6.25 -13.43 40.85
CA SER A 709 7.66 -13.85 40.94
C SER A 709 8.61 -12.66 41.13
N GLN A 710 8.42 -11.57 40.38
CA GLN A 710 9.19 -10.33 40.49
C GLN A 710 9.00 -9.70 41.87
N THR A 711 7.75 -9.63 42.35
CA THR A 711 7.48 -9.09 43.69
C THR A 711 8.13 -9.95 44.77
N LEU A 712 8.03 -11.28 44.69
CA LEU A 712 8.67 -12.19 45.64
C LEU A 712 10.19 -11.98 45.67
N GLN A 713 10.80 -11.80 44.50
CA GLN A 713 12.24 -11.56 44.33
C GLN A 713 12.68 -10.21 44.94
N VAL A 714 11.90 -9.13 44.75
CA VAL A 714 12.11 -7.82 45.40
C VAL A 714 12.00 -7.93 46.92
N GLN A 715 11.03 -8.67 47.45
CA GLN A 715 10.84 -8.83 48.89
C GLN A 715 11.94 -9.69 49.54
N LEU A 716 12.40 -10.75 48.86
CA LEU A 716 13.55 -11.55 49.30
C LEU A 716 14.83 -10.72 49.36
N GLU A 717 15.09 -9.87 48.36
CA GLU A 717 16.26 -8.98 48.35
C GLU A 717 16.14 -7.88 49.42
N ARG A 718 14.93 -7.33 49.68
CA ARG A 718 14.68 -6.43 50.83
C ARG A 718 14.94 -7.11 52.18
N ILE A 719 14.57 -8.38 52.35
CA ILE A 719 14.89 -9.16 53.56
C ILE A 719 16.40 -9.37 53.70
N ARG A 720 17.10 -9.66 52.60
CA ARG A 720 18.56 -9.83 52.58
C ARG A 720 19.32 -8.55 52.94
N GLN A 721 18.79 -7.39 52.58
CA GLN A 721 19.34 -6.07 52.88
C GLN A 721 18.91 -5.52 54.26
N ALA A 722 18.06 -6.24 55.00
CA ALA A 722 17.57 -5.78 56.29
C ALA A 722 18.61 -6.00 57.40
N ASP A 723 18.85 -4.93 58.15
CA ASP A 723 19.83 -4.78 59.23
C ASP A 723 19.29 -5.17 60.62
N SER A 724 17.99 -5.43 60.76
CA SER A 724 17.38 -5.87 62.03
C SER A 724 16.23 -6.86 61.86
N LEU A 725 16.04 -7.71 62.87
CA LEU A 725 14.94 -8.69 62.92
C LEU A 725 13.55 -8.05 62.95
N GLU A 726 13.42 -6.83 63.49
CA GLU A 726 12.17 -6.07 63.50
C GLU A 726 11.81 -5.58 62.10
N ARG A 727 12.81 -5.18 61.31
CA ARG A 727 12.64 -4.75 59.92
C ARG A 727 12.27 -5.93 59.00
N ILE A 728 12.85 -7.10 59.22
CA ILE A 728 12.45 -8.36 58.56
C ILE A 728 10.99 -8.72 58.90
N ARG A 729 10.57 -8.57 60.16
CA ARG A 729 9.16 -8.80 60.57
C ARG A 729 8.18 -7.81 59.95
N ALA A 730 8.59 -6.56 59.73
CA ALA A 730 7.74 -5.59 59.03
C ALA A 730 7.51 -6.03 57.57
N ILE A 731 8.59 -6.30 56.82
CA ILE A 731 8.53 -6.76 55.42
C ILE A 731 7.66 -8.04 55.29
N LEU A 732 7.83 -9.02 56.19
CA LEU A 732 7.03 -10.25 56.18
C LEU A 732 5.54 -10.06 56.50
N ASN A 733 5.18 -9.01 57.27
CA ASN A 733 3.77 -8.70 57.50
C ASN A 733 3.15 -7.95 56.31
N ASP A 734 3.90 -7.08 55.65
CA ASP A 734 3.46 -6.37 54.43
C ASP A 734 3.27 -7.35 53.24
N THR A 735 3.95 -8.50 53.23
CA THR A 735 3.75 -9.56 52.22
C THR A 735 2.50 -10.44 52.40
N LYS A 736 1.63 -10.18 53.38
CA LYS A 736 0.37 -10.93 53.58
C LYS A 736 -0.73 -10.47 52.60
N LEU A 737 -0.51 -10.75 51.33
CA LEU A 737 -1.46 -10.44 50.25
C LEU A 737 -2.48 -11.58 50.10
N THR A 738 -3.75 -11.23 49.97
CA THR A 738 -4.84 -12.20 49.76
C THR A 738 -5.34 -12.24 48.31
N ASP A 739 -4.94 -11.26 47.50
CA ASP A 739 -5.33 -11.11 46.10
C ASP A 739 -4.12 -10.56 45.31
N ILE A 740 -3.92 -11.07 44.09
CA ILE A 740 -2.79 -10.70 43.22
C ILE A 740 -2.92 -9.25 42.72
N ASN A 741 -4.13 -8.70 42.71
CA ASN A 741 -4.42 -7.30 42.39
C ASN A 741 -3.90 -6.32 43.46
N GLN A 742 -3.55 -6.79 44.67
CA GLN A 742 -2.96 -5.98 45.73
C GLN A 742 -1.44 -5.75 45.51
N LEU A 743 -0.83 -6.44 44.54
CA LEU A 743 0.55 -6.20 44.13
C LEU A 743 0.64 -4.85 43.37
N PRO A 744 1.56 -3.93 43.76
CA PRO A 744 1.77 -2.70 43.01
C PRO A 744 2.12 -3.00 41.55
N GLU A 745 1.68 -2.13 40.64
CA GLU A 745 2.18 -2.13 39.27
C GLU A 745 3.64 -1.69 39.28
N THR A 746 4.48 -2.43 38.55
CA THR A 746 5.95 -2.30 38.52
C THR A 746 6.43 -1.61 37.25
#